data_AF-Q9KK13-F1
#
_entry.id   AF-Q9KK13-F1
#
_cell.length_a   1.000
_cell.length_b   1.000
_cell.length_c   1.000
_cell.angle_alpha   90.00
_cell.angle_beta   90.00
_cell.angle_gamma   90.00
#
_symmetry.space_group_name_H-M   'P 1'
#
loop_
_entity.id
_entity.type
_entity.pdbx_description
1 polymer ?
#
loop_
_entity_poly.entity_id
_entity_poly.type
_entity_poly.pdbx_seq_one_letter_code
_entity_poly.pdbx_strand_id
1 'polypeptide(L)'
;MFASKSERKVHYSIRKFSIGVASVAVASLFLGGVAHAEGVRIGNNSTVTSSGDEVESHLQSILKDVNKNLKKVQHTQNVGLLTKLSEIKRKYLYELKVNGLEEKSKAELTSKTKKELTAAFEQFKKDTLSTELEKKVAEAQKKVAEAEKKAKAQKEEDHRNYPTNTYKTLELEIAESDVEVKKAELELLKEEAKESRDEGTIKQAEAKVESKKAEATKLEKIKTDREKAEEEAKRRADAKLQEANVATSGQDKSKRRAKRAVPGEPATPDKKENDAKSSDSSVGEETLPSPSLKPEKKVAEAEKKVEEAEKKAKDQKEEDRRNYPTNTYKTLELEIAESDVKVKEAELELVKEEVNEPRNEEKVKQAKAEVESKKAEATRLEKIKTDRKKAEEAKRKAAEEDKVKEKPAPAPQPAPAPQPEKPAEETPAPAPKPEKPTEQPKAEKPDDQQAEEDYARRSEEEYNRLTQQQPPKPEQPAPAPKIGWKQENGMWYFYNTDGSMATGWLQNNGSWYYLNANGAMATGWLQNNGSWYYLNANGSMATGWLQYNGSWYYLNSNGAMATGWLQNNGSWYYLNANGSMATGWLQYNGSWYYLNSNGAMVTGWLQNNGSWYYLNANGSMATDWVKDGDTWYYLEASGAMKASQWFKVSDKWYYVNGSGALAVNTTVDSYRVNANGEWVN
;
A
#
# COMPACT_ATOMS: atom_id res chain seq x y z
N MET A 1 41.82 43.60 27.46
CA MET A 1 42.14 44.78 26.64
C MET A 1 42.52 44.32 25.24
N PHE A 2 41.90 44.94 24.22
CA PHE A 2 42.22 45.11 22.79
C PHE A 2 43.50 44.46 22.21
N ALA A 3 43.65 44.11 20.92
CA ALA A 3 42.83 43.98 19.70
C ALA A 3 43.82 43.63 18.55
N SER A 4 43.36 42.96 17.49
CA SER A 4 43.72 43.23 16.06
C SER A 4 43.17 42.09 15.18
N LYS A 5 42.03 42.28 14.51
CA LYS A 5 41.89 42.70 13.10
C LYS A 5 42.69 41.87 12.09
N SER A 6 42.00 40.93 11.43
CA SER A 6 42.21 40.64 10.02
C SER A 6 40.87 40.29 9.37
N GLU A 7 40.33 41.27 8.64
CA GLU A 7 39.16 41.15 7.78
C GLU A 7 39.46 40.17 6.63
N ARG A 8 38.62 39.15 6.45
CA ARG A 8 38.55 38.39 5.20
C ARG A 8 37.12 38.44 4.68
N LYS A 9 36.98 39.18 3.57
CA LYS A 9 35.81 39.29 2.69
C LYS A 9 35.22 37.91 2.39
N VAL A 10 33.96 37.71 2.76
CA VAL A 10 33.11 36.65 2.21
C VAL A 10 31.97 37.35 1.47
N HIS A 11 31.93 37.16 0.16
CA HIS A 11 30.87 37.65 -0.70
C HIS A 11 29.56 36.95 -0.35
N TYR A 12 28.61 37.69 0.21
CA TYR A 12 27.22 37.24 0.32
C TYR A 12 26.56 37.34 -1.06
N SER A 13 26.35 36.20 -1.72
CA SER A 13 25.46 36.10 -2.87
C SER A 13 24.01 36.12 -2.39
N ILE A 14 23.43 37.32 -2.36
CA ILE A 14 21.99 37.53 -2.17
C ILE A 14 21.28 37.06 -3.46
N ARG A 15 20.80 35.81 -3.49
CA ARG A 15 19.72 35.43 -4.41
C ARG A 15 18.39 35.75 -3.73
N LYS A 16 17.84 36.94 -4.04
CA LYS A 16 16.44 37.24 -3.77
C LYS A 16 15.58 36.33 -4.65
N PHE A 17 14.95 35.32 -4.05
CA PHE A 17 13.71 34.77 -4.56
C PHE A 17 12.63 35.84 -4.42
N SER A 18 12.18 36.38 -5.55
CA SER A 18 10.95 37.16 -5.65
C SER A 18 10.09 36.47 -6.70
N ILE A 19 9.40 35.41 -6.27
CA ILE A 19 8.28 34.82 -7.00
C ILE A 19 7.05 35.43 -6.34
N GLY A 20 6.53 36.47 -6.96
CA GLY A 20 5.41 37.24 -6.45
C GLY A 20 5.38 38.60 -7.12
N VAL A 21 4.88 38.64 -8.35
CA VAL A 21 4.09 39.70 -9.02
C VAL A 21 4.15 39.39 -10.53
N ALA A 22 3.28 38.51 -10.99
CA ALA A 22 3.01 38.31 -12.43
C ALA A 22 1.51 38.15 -12.71
N SER A 23 0.66 38.80 -11.88
CA SER A 23 -0.79 38.86 -12.07
C SER A 23 -1.36 40.29 -12.06
N VAL A 24 -0.53 41.33 -12.22
CA VAL A 24 -0.98 42.75 -12.24
C VAL A 24 -0.37 43.52 -13.43
N ALA A 25 -0.33 42.90 -14.61
CA ALA A 25 0.17 43.57 -15.83
C ALA A 25 -0.83 43.54 -17.01
N VAL A 26 -2.14 43.48 -16.73
CA VAL A 26 -3.19 43.72 -17.75
C VAL A 26 -4.21 44.80 -17.30
N ALA A 27 -4.07 45.39 -16.11
CA ALA A 27 -4.91 46.50 -15.66
C ALA A 27 -4.25 47.89 -15.79
N SER A 28 -3.03 48.00 -16.32
CA SER A 28 -2.24 49.24 -16.31
C SER A 28 -2.03 49.88 -17.69
N LEU A 29 -2.93 49.62 -18.65
CA LEU A 29 -2.89 50.25 -19.98
C LEU A 29 -4.15 51.05 -20.31
N PHE A 30 -4.82 51.70 -19.35
CA PHE A 30 -5.96 52.60 -19.61
C PHE A 30 -6.10 53.78 -18.62
N LEU A 31 -5.01 54.31 -18.07
CA LEU A 31 -5.02 55.58 -17.32
C LEU A 31 -3.84 56.48 -17.70
N GLY A 32 -3.79 56.86 -18.98
CA GLY A 32 -2.87 57.87 -19.50
C GLY A 32 -3.63 59.10 -19.99
N GLY A 33 -4.01 59.99 -19.08
CA GLY A 33 -4.50 61.33 -19.36
C GLY A 33 -3.60 62.37 -18.69
N VAL A 34 -2.76 63.02 -19.48
CA VAL A 34 -1.97 64.24 -19.19
C VAL A 34 -2.37 65.19 -20.32
N ALA A 35 -2.70 66.48 -20.18
CA ALA A 35 -2.87 67.42 -19.08
C ALA A 35 -3.50 68.71 -19.66
N HIS A 36 -3.97 69.60 -18.77
CA HIS A 36 -3.91 71.08 -18.79
C HIS A 36 -5.24 71.74 -18.41
N ALA A 37 -5.12 72.64 -17.43
CA ALA A 37 -6.12 73.62 -17.06
C ALA A 37 -6.02 74.82 -18.00
N GLU A 38 -7.13 75.22 -18.61
CA GLU A 38 -7.46 76.61 -18.93
C GLU A 38 -8.98 76.72 -19.09
N GLY A 39 -9.55 77.82 -18.60
CA GLY A 39 -10.99 77.94 -18.38
C GLY A 39 -11.82 78.35 -19.61
N VAL A 40 -13.14 78.32 -19.37
CA VAL A 40 -14.19 79.12 -20.02
C VAL A 40 -14.66 78.65 -21.42
N ARG A 41 -15.77 77.90 -21.48
CA ARG A 41 -17.11 78.35 -21.97
C ARG A 41 -18.10 77.20 -22.18
N ILE A 42 -19.35 77.53 -21.93
CA ILE A 42 -20.60 76.75 -22.02
C ILE A 42 -20.90 76.32 -23.47
N GLY A 43 -21.48 75.13 -23.66
CA GLY A 43 -22.18 74.78 -24.91
C GLY A 43 -22.54 73.30 -25.09
N ASN A 44 -23.75 72.93 -24.64
CA ASN A 44 -24.67 71.90 -25.15
C ASN A 44 -24.20 70.47 -25.54
N ASN A 45 -24.84 69.50 -24.88
CA ASN A 45 -24.94 68.08 -25.20
C ASN A 45 -25.08 67.77 -26.71
N SER A 46 -24.29 66.80 -27.17
CA SER A 46 -24.73 65.79 -28.13
C SER A 46 -24.27 64.42 -27.65
N THR A 47 -25.23 63.67 -27.15
CA THR A 47 -25.16 62.28 -26.69
C THR A 47 -24.69 61.38 -27.83
N VAL A 48 -23.47 60.84 -27.73
CA VAL A 48 -23.00 59.71 -28.54
C VAL A 48 -22.31 58.71 -27.61
N THR A 49 -23.07 57.99 -26.79
CA THR A 49 -22.53 56.93 -25.91
C THR A 49 -23.61 55.92 -25.53
N SER A 50 -24.11 55.12 -26.49
CA SER A 50 -24.81 53.87 -26.12
C SER A 50 -24.31 52.67 -26.91
N SER A 51 -24.04 52.81 -28.22
CA SER A 51 -23.57 51.69 -29.05
C SER A 51 -22.10 51.31 -28.85
N GLY A 52 -21.24 52.27 -28.49
CA GLY A 52 -19.82 52.02 -28.18
C GLY A 52 -19.64 51.21 -26.89
N ASP A 53 -20.44 51.52 -25.86
CA ASP A 53 -20.42 50.87 -24.56
C ASP A 53 -20.93 49.43 -24.62
N GLU A 54 -21.80 49.12 -25.58
CA GLU A 54 -22.39 47.79 -25.75
C GLU A 54 -21.43 46.75 -26.36
N VAL A 55 -20.56 47.17 -27.29
CA VAL A 55 -19.49 46.30 -27.83
C VAL A 55 -18.38 46.13 -26.80
N GLU A 56 -18.06 47.20 -26.06
CA GLU A 56 -17.03 47.16 -25.02
C GLU A 56 -17.43 46.25 -23.86
N SER A 57 -18.68 46.37 -23.38
CA SER A 57 -19.22 45.48 -22.34
C SER A 57 -19.28 44.02 -22.80
N HIS A 58 -19.62 43.76 -24.06
CA HIS A 58 -19.62 42.40 -24.61
C HIS A 58 -18.20 41.81 -24.69
N LEU A 59 -17.22 42.62 -25.10
CA LEU A 59 -15.80 42.24 -25.11
C LEU A 59 -15.27 41.96 -23.69
N GLN A 60 -15.65 42.78 -22.70
CA GLN A 60 -15.32 42.54 -21.30
C GLN A 60 -15.95 41.25 -20.75
N SER A 61 -17.18 40.92 -21.15
CA SER A 61 -17.82 39.64 -20.82
C SER A 61 -17.04 38.45 -21.39
N ILE A 62 -16.64 38.53 -22.67
CA ILE A 62 -15.84 37.47 -23.32
C ILE A 62 -14.48 37.32 -22.61
N LEU A 63 -13.80 38.42 -22.27
CA LEU A 63 -12.52 38.38 -21.55
C LEU A 63 -12.65 37.81 -20.13
N LYS A 64 -13.77 38.07 -19.44
CA LYS A 64 -14.06 37.48 -18.14
C LYS A 64 -14.26 35.96 -18.24
N ASP A 65 -14.94 35.50 -19.28
CA ASP A 65 -15.12 34.07 -19.54
C ASP A 65 -13.80 33.40 -19.94
N VAL A 66 -12.95 34.06 -20.72
CA VAL A 66 -11.57 33.61 -20.98
C VAL A 66 -10.78 33.46 -19.67
N ASN A 67 -10.81 34.47 -18.79
CA ASN A 67 -10.09 34.46 -17.52
C ASN A 67 -10.60 33.38 -16.54
N LYS A 68 -11.89 33.06 -16.55
CA LYS A 68 -12.48 31.98 -15.73
C LYS A 68 -12.02 30.60 -16.20
N ASN A 69 -11.85 30.42 -17.52
CA ASN A 69 -11.36 29.18 -18.13
C ASN A 69 -9.81 29.10 -18.18
N LEU A 70 -9.10 30.19 -17.85
CA LEU A 70 -7.64 30.33 -17.95
C LEU A 70 -6.82 29.42 -17.02
N LYS A 71 -7.43 28.78 -16.01
CA LYS A 71 -6.72 27.92 -15.05
C LYS A 71 -6.11 26.64 -15.68
N LYS A 72 -6.23 26.42 -16.99
CA LYS A 72 -5.70 25.23 -17.69
C LYS A 72 -4.94 25.48 -18.99
N VAL A 73 -4.87 26.69 -19.54
CA VAL A 73 -4.35 26.93 -20.91
C VAL A 73 -2.99 27.62 -20.91
N GLN A 74 -2.07 27.13 -21.76
CA GLN A 74 -0.72 27.67 -21.93
C GLN A 74 -0.74 29.10 -22.51
N HIS A 75 0.17 29.93 -22.00
CA HIS A 75 0.27 31.38 -22.24
C HIS A 75 0.20 31.80 -23.73
N THR A 76 0.75 31.00 -24.65
CA THR A 76 0.91 31.33 -26.07
C THR A 76 -0.42 31.41 -26.85
N GLN A 77 -1.38 30.51 -26.59
CA GLN A 77 -2.68 30.49 -27.28
C GLN A 77 -3.54 31.69 -26.87
N ASN A 78 -3.43 32.12 -25.61
CA ASN A 78 -4.14 33.29 -25.08
C ASN A 78 -3.67 34.60 -25.73
N VAL A 79 -2.37 34.74 -26.06
CA VAL A 79 -1.85 35.91 -26.78
C VAL A 79 -2.45 36.02 -28.18
N GLY A 80 -2.66 34.89 -28.87
CA GLY A 80 -3.28 34.84 -30.19
C GLY A 80 -4.73 35.35 -30.20
N LEU A 81 -5.55 34.88 -29.25
CA LEU A 81 -6.93 35.36 -29.09
C LEU A 81 -6.97 36.86 -28.75
N LEU A 82 -6.15 37.30 -27.80
CA LEU A 82 -6.10 38.71 -27.38
C LEU A 82 -5.72 39.65 -28.53
N THR A 83 -4.79 39.21 -29.40
CA THR A 83 -4.39 39.96 -30.59
C THR A 83 -5.57 40.09 -31.57
N LYS A 84 -6.27 38.98 -31.84
CA LYS A 84 -7.41 38.94 -32.77
C LYS A 84 -8.61 39.76 -32.27
N LEU A 85 -8.93 39.69 -30.98
CA LEU A 85 -9.97 40.51 -30.35
C LEU A 85 -9.62 42.01 -30.40
N SER A 86 -8.34 42.34 -30.18
CA SER A 86 -7.86 43.73 -30.27
C SER A 86 -7.93 44.28 -31.70
N GLU A 87 -7.68 43.45 -32.71
CA GLU A 87 -7.87 43.80 -34.13
C GLU A 87 -9.32 44.10 -34.48
N ILE A 88 -10.25 43.24 -34.06
CA ILE A 88 -11.69 43.44 -34.27
C ILE A 88 -12.15 44.75 -33.61
N LYS A 89 -11.71 45.01 -32.37
CA LYS A 89 -12.01 46.25 -31.64
C LYS A 89 -11.45 47.49 -32.35
N ARG A 90 -10.19 47.46 -32.81
CA ARG A 90 -9.59 48.58 -33.56
C ARG A 90 -10.35 48.88 -34.85
N LYS A 91 -10.75 47.83 -35.58
CA LYS A 91 -11.52 47.96 -36.83
C LYS A 91 -12.89 48.61 -36.58
N TYR A 92 -13.61 48.15 -35.56
CA TYR A 92 -14.90 48.74 -35.17
C TYR A 92 -14.78 50.23 -34.79
N LEU A 93 -13.79 50.58 -33.97
CA LEU A 93 -13.55 51.97 -33.56
C LEU A 93 -13.16 52.87 -34.73
N TYR A 94 -12.40 52.35 -35.70
CA TYR A 94 -12.04 53.06 -36.92
C TYR A 94 -13.26 53.29 -37.82
N GLU A 95 -14.07 52.27 -38.06
CA GLU A 95 -15.28 52.35 -38.89
C GLU A 95 -16.34 53.27 -38.27
N LEU A 96 -16.45 53.32 -36.94
CA LEU A 96 -17.30 54.28 -36.22
C LEU A 96 -16.82 55.73 -36.40
N LYS A 97 -15.51 55.97 -36.40
CA LYS A 97 -14.92 57.32 -36.42
C LYS A 97 -14.87 57.92 -37.83
N VAL A 98 -14.66 57.10 -38.86
CA VAL A 98 -14.46 57.56 -40.25
C VAL A 98 -15.77 57.83 -40.97
N ASN A 99 -16.85 57.08 -40.68
CA ASN A 99 -18.02 57.05 -41.55
C ASN A 99 -19.19 57.96 -41.13
N GLY A 100 -19.11 58.76 -40.06
CA GLY A 100 -20.18 59.69 -39.67
C GLY A 100 -21.59 59.06 -39.67
N LEU A 101 -21.69 57.80 -39.22
CA LEU A 101 -22.78 56.89 -39.52
C LEU A 101 -24.12 57.28 -38.88
N GLU A 102 -25.22 57.15 -39.62
CA GLU A 102 -26.58 57.24 -39.07
C GLU A 102 -26.86 56.09 -38.08
N GLU A 103 -27.75 56.31 -37.10
CA GLU A 103 -28.07 55.36 -36.01
C GLU A 103 -28.34 53.92 -36.47
N LYS A 104 -29.08 53.72 -37.57
CA LYS A 104 -29.38 52.38 -38.11
C LYS A 104 -28.12 51.64 -38.57
N SER A 105 -27.20 52.33 -39.22
CA SER A 105 -25.94 51.76 -39.71
C SER A 105 -24.95 51.49 -38.57
N LYS A 106 -24.99 52.25 -37.47
CA LYS A 106 -24.25 51.97 -36.24
C LYS A 106 -24.73 50.68 -35.56
N ALA A 107 -26.05 50.47 -35.49
CA ALA A 107 -26.63 49.27 -34.90
C ALA A 107 -26.30 48.00 -35.71
N GLU A 108 -26.32 48.09 -37.04
CA GLU A 108 -25.94 46.99 -37.93
C GLU A 108 -24.44 46.65 -37.81
N LEU A 109 -23.59 47.69 -37.78
CA LEU A 109 -22.15 47.52 -37.55
C LEU A 109 -21.89 46.85 -36.19
N THR A 110 -22.56 47.32 -35.13
CA THR A 110 -22.48 46.76 -33.77
C THR A 110 -22.86 45.28 -33.74
N SER A 111 -23.97 44.90 -34.41
CA SER A 111 -24.43 43.51 -34.49
C SER A 111 -23.43 42.62 -35.24
N LYS A 112 -22.88 43.11 -36.36
CA LYS A 112 -21.87 42.40 -37.15
C LYS A 112 -20.59 42.17 -36.35
N THR A 113 -20.09 43.20 -35.67
CA THR A 113 -18.89 43.10 -34.82
C THR A 113 -19.10 42.13 -33.65
N LYS A 114 -20.29 42.12 -33.02
CA LYS A 114 -20.61 41.13 -31.98
C LYS A 114 -20.55 39.70 -32.53
N LYS A 115 -21.12 39.44 -33.72
CA LYS A 115 -21.04 38.11 -34.36
C LYS A 115 -19.59 37.69 -34.67
N GLU A 116 -18.76 38.61 -35.15
CA GLU A 116 -17.33 38.35 -35.40
C GLU A 116 -16.56 38.04 -34.10
N LEU A 117 -16.86 38.77 -33.01
CA LEU A 117 -16.30 38.50 -31.68
C LEU A 117 -16.71 37.11 -31.16
N THR A 118 -17.99 36.76 -31.27
CA THR A 118 -18.51 35.43 -30.87
C THR A 118 -17.86 34.32 -31.69
N ALA A 119 -17.77 34.47 -33.01
CA ALA A 119 -17.15 33.48 -33.89
C ALA A 119 -15.66 33.28 -33.58
N ALA A 120 -14.92 34.36 -33.31
CA ALA A 120 -13.50 34.27 -32.93
C ALA A 120 -13.31 33.54 -31.59
N PHE A 121 -14.22 33.74 -30.63
CA PHE A 121 -14.18 33.07 -29.34
C PHE A 121 -14.57 31.59 -29.42
N GLU A 122 -15.60 31.23 -30.18
CA GLU A 122 -15.99 29.84 -30.40
C GLU A 122 -14.89 29.05 -31.14
N GLN A 123 -14.21 29.67 -32.11
CA GLN A 123 -13.05 29.07 -32.76
C GLN A 123 -11.91 28.81 -31.76
N PHE A 124 -11.62 29.77 -30.86
CA PHE A 124 -10.60 29.59 -29.82
C PHE A 124 -10.94 28.46 -28.85
N LYS A 125 -12.22 28.32 -28.44
CA LYS A 125 -12.68 27.19 -27.64
C LYS A 125 -12.44 25.87 -28.36
N LYS A 126 -12.78 25.79 -29.64
CA LYS A 126 -12.58 24.60 -30.48
C LYS A 126 -11.10 24.23 -30.59
N ASP A 127 -10.24 25.20 -30.93
CA ASP A 127 -8.81 24.97 -31.12
C ASP A 127 -8.09 24.60 -29.80
N THR A 128 -8.53 25.17 -28.67
CA THR A 128 -7.88 24.98 -27.37
C THR A 128 -8.36 23.70 -26.66
N LEU A 129 -9.68 23.48 -26.62
CA LEU A 129 -10.26 22.30 -25.95
C LEU A 129 -10.00 21.02 -26.73
N SER A 130 -10.04 21.04 -28.07
CA SER A 130 -9.75 19.85 -28.89
C SER A 130 -8.31 19.38 -28.68
N THR A 131 -7.33 20.29 -28.68
CA THR A 131 -5.92 19.94 -28.49
C THR A 131 -5.60 19.42 -27.08
N GLU A 132 -6.27 19.92 -26.03
CA GLU A 132 -6.06 19.42 -24.65
C GLU A 132 -6.68 18.04 -24.44
N LEU A 133 -7.88 17.81 -25.01
CA LEU A 133 -8.60 16.54 -24.87
C LEU A 133 -7.93 15.43 -25.72
N GLU A 134 -7.45 15.76 -26.92
CA GLU A 134 -6.62 14.86 -27.73
C GLU A 134 -5.33 14.43 -26.99
N LYS A 135 -4.65 15.36 -26.31
CA LYS A 135 -3.48 15.04 -25.47
C LYS A 135 -3.83 14.11 -24.31
N LYS A 136 -4.96 14.35 -23.63
CA LYS A 136 -5.44 13.48 -22.54
C LYS A 136 -5.81 12.09 -23.04
N VAL A 137 -6.45 11.99 -24.19
CA VAL A 137 -6.78 10.70 -24.83
C VAL A 137 -5.50 9.94 -25.19
N ALA A 138 -4.47 10.60 -25.75
CA ALA A 138 -3.18 9.99 -26.04
C ALA A 138 -2.44 9.51 -24.78
N GLU A 139 -2.46 10.31 -23.71
CA GLU A 139 -1.88 9.91 -22.41
C GLU A 139 -2.61 8.73 -21.79
N ALA A 140 -3.95 8.73 -21.83
CA ALA A 140 -4.77 7.63 -21.33
C ALA A 140 -4.55 6.33 -22.13
N GLN A 141 -4.40 6.41 -23.47
CA GLN A 141 -4.03 5.27 -24.31
C GLN A 141 -2.68 4.66 -23.89
N LYS A 142 -1.68 5.50 -23.58
CA LYS A 142 -0.38 5.03 -23.09
C LYS A 142 -0.51 4.33 -21.73
N LYS A 143 -1.32 4.87 -20.81
CA LYS A 143 -1.59 4.26 -19.49
C LYS A 143 -2.29 2.91 -19.60
N VAL A 144 -3.24 2.75 -20.54
CA VAL A 144 -3.88 1.47 -20.84
C VAL A 144 -2.85 0.46 -21.34
N ALA A 145 -2.01 0.82 -22.31
CA ALA A 145 -0.99 -0.08 -22.85
C ALA A 145 0.03 -0.52 -21.79
N GLU A 146 0.41 0.37 -20.87
CA GLU A 146 1.29 0.03 -19.75
C GLU A 146 0.62 -0.95 -18.77
N ALA A 147 -0.66 -0.73 -18.44
CA ALA A 147 -1.42 -1.62 -17.56
C ALA A 147 -1.60 -3.02 -18.20
N GLU A 148 -1.89 -3.09 -19.50
CA GLU A 148 -2.01 -4.37 -20.22
C GLU A 148 -0.68 -5.14 -20.20
N LYS A 149 0.45 -4.43 -20.34
CA LYS A 149 1.78 -5.03 -20.23
C LYS A 149 2.03 -5.60 -18.83
N LYS A 150 1.62 -4.89 -17.77
CA LYS A 150 1.73 -5.36 -16.38
C LYS A 150 0.87 -6.58 -16.12
N ALA A 151 -0.40 -6.58 -16.56
CA ALA A 151 -1.28 -7.74 -16.43
C ALA A 151 -0.74 -8.97 -17.18
N LYS A 152 -0.18 -8.78 -18.38
CA LYS A 152 0.45 -9.86 -19.14
C LYS A 152 1.71 -10.40 -18.45
N ALA A 153 2.53 -9.53 -17.87
CA ALA A 153 3.71 -9.95 -17.10
C ALA A 153 3.31 -10.75 -15.85
N GLN A 154 2.31 -10.29 -15.10
CA GLN A 154 1.79 -11.00 -13.93
C GLN A 154 1.20 -12.36 -14.33
N LYS A 155 0.47 -12.44 -15.44
CA LYS A 155 -0.09 -13.70 -15.93
C LYS A 155 0.98 -14.74 -16.26
N GLU A 156 2.09 -14.29 -16.85
CA GLU A 156 3.24 -15.14 -17.16
C GLU A 156 3.97 -15.58 -15.89
N GLU A 157 4.13 -14.69 -14.92
CA GLU A 157 4.72 -14.99 -13.61
C GLU A 157 3.89 -16.00 -12.83
N ASP A 158 2.58 -15.82 -12.78
CA ASP A 158 1.64 -16.77 -12.15
C ASP A 158 1.69 -18.14 -12.81
N HIS A 159 1.76 -18.20 -14.14
CA HIS A 159 1.84 -19.46 -14.87
C HIS A 159 3.16 -20.20 -14.60
N ARG A 160 4.26 -19.47 -14.38
CA ARG A 160 5.57 -20.06 -14.02
C ARG A 160 5.62 -20.52 -12.58
N ASN A 161 5.08 -19.72 -11.65
CA ASN A 161 5.14 -19.99 -10.22
C ASN A 161 4.08 -21.01 -9.77
N TYR A 162 2.94 -21.05 -10.45
CA TYR A 162 1.80 -21.90 -10.12
C TYR A 162 1.26 -22.68 -11.34
N PRO A 163 2.08 -23.57 -11.94
CA PRO A 163 1.74 -24.25 -13.20
C PRO A 163 0.55 -25.22 -13.10
N THR A 164 0.17 -25.64 -11.89
CA THR A 164 -0.96 -26.54 -11.63
C THR A 164 -2.22 -25.82 -11.14
N ASN A 165 -2.18 -24.49 -11.00
CA ASN A 165 -3.29 -23.70 -10.50
C ASN A 165 -4.36 -23.48 -11.59
N THR A 166 -5.62 -23.72 -11.23
CA THR A 166 -6.80 -23.56 -12.11
C THR A 166 -7.54 -22.23 -11.89
N TYR A 167 -7.16 -21.46 -10.87
CA TYR A 167 -7.76 -20.17 -10.53
C TYR A 167 -6.78 -19.01 -10.74
N LYS A 168 -7.30 -17.82 -11.03
CA LYS A 168 -6.48 -16.60 -11.11
C LYS A 168 -5.94 -16.24 -9.72
N THR A 169 -4.70 -15.77 -9.65
CA THR A 169 -4.19 -15.17 -8.41
C THR A 169 -4.88 -13.83 -8.17
N LEU A 170 -4.90 -13.40 -6.92
CA LEU A 170 -5.43 -12.08 -6.56
C LEU A 170 -4.63 -10.96 -7.23
N GLU A 171 -3.34 -11.16 -7.46
CA GLU A 171 -2.44 -10.20 -8.10
C GLU A 171 -2.77 -10.01 -9.59
N LEU A 172 -3.05 -11.11 -10.29
CA LEU A 172 -3.53 -11.06 -11.67
C LEU A 172 -4.93 -10.45 -11.76
N GLU A 173 -5.82 -10.74 -10.81
CA GLU A 173 -7.17 -10.17 -10.76
C GLU A 173 -7.14 -8.65 -10.53
N ILE A 174 -6.25 -8.15 -9.65
CA ILE A 174 -6.00 -6.72 -9.45
C ILE A 174 -5.42 -6.08 -10.72
N ALA A 175 -4.43 -6.73 -11.35
CA ALA A 175 -3.80 -6.20 -12.56
C ALA A 175 -4.78 -6.13 -13.75
N GLU A 176 -5.65 -7.13 -13.92
CA GLU A 176 -6.72 -7.13 -14.93
C GLU A 176 -7.78 -6.06 -14.62
N SER A 177 -8.15 -5.87 -13.34
CA SER A 177 -9.11 -4.84 -12.93
C SER A 177 -8.60 -3.41 -13.19
N ASP A 178 -7.30 -3.14 -12.95
CA ASP A 178 -6.66 -1.86 -13.26
C ASP A 178 -6.67 -1.56 -14.79
N VAL A 179 -6.53 -2.58 -15.63
CA VAL A 179 -6.70 -2.45 -17.09
C VAL A 179 -8.13 -2.05 -17.45
N GLU A 180 -9.13 -2.69 -16.83
CA GLU A 180 -10.54 -2.38 -17.09
C GLU A 180 -10.91 -0.95 -16.67
N VAL A 181 -10.42 -0.49 -15.52
CA VAL A 181 -10.62 0.89 -15.05
C VAL A 181 -10.03 1.88 -16.06
N LYS A 182 -8.77 1.69 -16.47
CA LYS A 182 -8.10 2.60 -17.41
C LYS A 182 -8.75 2.59 -18.80
N LYS A 183 -9.28 1.45 -19.24
CA LYS A 183 -10.06 1.36 -20.49
C LYS A 183 -11.38 2.11 -20.39
N ALA A 184 -12.09 2.00 -19.27
CA ALA A 184 -13.32 2.75 -19.04
C ALA A 184 -13.08 4.27 -18.96
N GLU A 185 -11.99 4.70 -18.31
CA GLU A 185 -11.59 6.11 -18.27
C GLU A 185 -11.22 6.65 -19.66
N LEU A 186 -10.56 5.84 -20.48
CA LEU A 186 -10.27 6.18 -21.88
C LEU A 186 -11.54 6.27 -22.73
N GLU A 187 -12.52 5.39 -22.51
CA GLU A 187 -13.83 5.42 -23.18
C GLU A 187 -14.60 6.70 -22.81
N LEU A 188 -14.63 7.06 -21.52
CA LEU A 188 -15.21 8.32 -21.06
C LEU A 188 -14.54 9.54 -21.72
N LEU A 189 -13.21 9.60 -21.75
CA LEU A 189 -12.48 10.68 -22.40
C LEU A 189 -12.75 10.76 -23.91
N LYS A 190 -12.98 9.62 -24.58
CA LYS A 190 -13.34 9.58 -26.01
C LYS A 190 -14.76 10.05 -26.25
N GLU A 191 -15.71 9.74 -25.36
CA GLU A 191 -17.09 10.25 -25.44
C GLU A 191 -17.15 11.75 -25.15
N GLU A 192 -16.38 12.25 -24.16
CA GLU A 192 -16.25 13.69 -23.89
C GLU A 192 -15.61 14.47 -25.05
N ALA A 193 -14.81 13.80 -25.88
CA ALA A 193 -14.16 14.37 -27.07
C ALA A 193 -15.08 14.57 -28.27
N LYS A 194 -16.27 13.93 -28.29
CA LYS A 194 -17.18 14.02 -29.44
C LYS A 194 -17.84 15.40 -29.52
N GLU A 195 -17.95 15.92 -30.75
CA GLU A 195 -18.51 17.25 -31.04
C GLU A 195 -20.01 17.34 -30.67
N SER A 196 -20.74 16.22 -30.75
CA SER A 196 -22.11 16.07 -30.21
C SER A 196 -22.06 15.39 -28.84
N ARG A 197 -22.08 16.19 -27.76
CA ARG A 197 -22.14 15.69 -26.39
C ARG A 197 -23.54 15.17 -26.07
N ASP A 198 -23.71 13.85 -26.11
CA ASP A 198 -24.90 13.20 -25.56
C ASP A 198 -24.70 12.97 -24.06
N GLU A 199 -25.31 13.84 -23.24
CA GLU A 199 -25.21 13.78 -21.78
C GLU A 199 -25.65 12.43 -21.19
N GLY A 200 -26.53 11.68 -21.87
CA GLY A 200 -26.95 10.35 -21.44
C GLY A 200 -25.83 9.33 -21.55
N THR A 201 -25.10 9.35 -22.67
CA THR A 201 -23.96 8.44 -22.90
C THR A 201 -22.77 8.74 -21.99
N ILE A 202 -22.50 10.01 -21.71
CA ILE A 202 -21.43 10.42 -20.78
C ILE A 202 -21.74 9.95 -19.37
N LYS A 203 -22.96 10.16 -18.86
CA LYS A 203 -23.38 9.67 -17.53
C LYS A 203 -23.28 8.14 -17.42
N GLN A 204 -23.60 7.42 -18.50
CA GLN A 204 -23.45 5.97 -18.54
C GLN A 204 -21.98 5.55 -18.48
N ALA A 205 -21.08 6.25 -19.19
CA ALA A 205 -19.65 6.01 -19.14
C ALA A 205 -19.05 6.38 -17.77
N GLU A 206 -19.48 7.47 -17.13
CA GLU A 206 -19.08 7.85 -15.76
C GLU A 206 -19.48 6.78 -14.75
N ALA A 207 -20.72 6.30 -14.79
CA ALA A 207 -21.20 5.23 -13.91
C ALA A 207 -20.41 3.92 -14.11
N LYS A 208 -20.03 3.60 -15.35
CA LYS A 208 -19.18 2.44 -15.67
C LYS A 208 -17.78 2.58 -15.07
N VAL A 209 -17.17 3.77 -15.13
CA VAL A 209 -15.88 4.06 -14.50
C VAL A 209 -15.97 3.92 -12.98
N GLU A 210 -17.00 4.49 -12.36
CA GLU A 210 -17.21 4.42 -10.92
C GLU A 210 -17.40 2.98 -10.43
N SER A 211 -18.24 2.21 -11.13
CA SER A 211 -18.45 0.78 -10.85
C SER A 211 -17.13 -0.02 -10.92
N LYS A 212 -16.31 0.21 -11.95
CA LYS A 212 -15.03 -0.49 -12.11
C LYS A 212 -14.00 -0.08 -11.07
N LYS A 213 -13.97 1.20 -10.67
CA LYS A 213 -13.10 1.67 -9.57
C LYS A 213 -13.51 1.06 -8.23
N ALA A 214 -14.80 0.90 -7.97
CA ALA A 214 -15.28 0.26 -6.75
C ALA A 214 -14.87 -1.22 -6.69
N GLU A 215 -14.94 -1.93 -7.82
CA GLU A 215 -14.48 -3.32 -7.96
C GLU A 215 -12.97 -3.44 -7.69
N ALA A 216 -12.14 -2.60 -8.31
CA ALA A 216 -10.70 -2.57 -8.08
C ALA A 216 -10.33 -2.26 -6.62
N THR A 217 -11.02 -1.31 -6.00
CA THR A 217 -10.83 -0.93 -4.58
C THR A 217 -11.14 -2.10 -3.64
N LYS A 218 -12.15 -2.91 -3.97
CA LYS A 218 -12.51 -4.10 -3.21
C LYS A 218 -11.40 -5.15 -3.27
N LEU A 219 -10.80 -5.37 -4.43
CA LEU A 219 -9.68 -6.32 -4.60
C LEU A 219 -8.43 -5.87 -3.84
N GLU A 220 -8.10 -4.58 -3.87
CA GLU A 220 -6.99 -4.01 -3.09
C GLU A 220 -7.22 -4.12 -1.58
N LYS A 221 -8.46 -3.91 -1.12
CA LYS A 221 -8.83 -4.12 0.28
C LYS A 221 -8.64 -5.58 0.69
N ILE A 222 -9.05 -6.54 -0.16
CA ILE A 222 -8.83 -7.97 0.10
C ILE A 222 -7.34 -8.29 0.22
N LYS A 223 -6.50 -7.71 -0.65
CA LYS A 223 -5.04 -7.88 -0.58
C LYS A 223 -4.47 -7.35 0.73
N THR A 224 -4.83 -6.12 1.08
CA THR A 224 -4.38 -5.46 2.31
C THR A 224 -4.81 -6.24 3.57
N ASP A 225 -6.05 -6.73 3.59
CA ASP A 225 -6.58 -7.51 4.72
C ASP A 225 -5.87 -8.88 4.83
N ARG A 226 -5.52 -9.52 3.70
CA ARG A 226 -4.71 -10.75 3.68
C ARG A 226 -3.28 -10.54 4.18
N GLU A 227 -2.62 -9.46 3.76
CA GLU A 227 -1.27 -9.12 4.22
C GLU A 227 -1.24 -8.87 5.73
N LYS A 228 -2.23 -8.13 6.26
CA LYS A 228 -2.39 -7.93 7.71
C LYS A 228 -2.61 -9.24 8.46
N ALA A 229 -3.46 -10.12 7.93
CA ALA A 229 -3.72 -11.42 8.54
C ALA A 229 -2.46 -12.32 8.53
N GLU A 230 -1.66 -12.26 7.46
CA GLU A 230 -0.40 -13.00 7.37
C GLU A 230 0.66 -12.45 8.33
N GLU A 231 0.77 -11.13 8.48
CA GLU A 231 1.67 -10.50 9.45
C GLU A 231 1.28 -10.86 10.89
N GLU A 232 -0.01 -10.85 11.21
CA GLU A 232 -0.50 -11.26 12.52
C GLU A 232 -0.25 -12.76 12.77
N ALA A 233 -0.41 -13.61 11.75
CA ALA A 233 -0.08 -15.03 11.84
C ALA A 233 1.41 -15.26 12.10
N LYS A 234 2.30 -14.50 11.43
CA LYS A 234 3.76 -14.52 11.67
C LYS A 234 4.09 -14.11 13.10
N ARG A 235 3.54 -13.00 13.60
CA ARG A 235 3.72 -12.55 14.99
C ARG A 235 3.27 -13.60 16.01
N ARG A 236 2.14 -14.27 15.77
CA ARG A 236 1.64 -15.35 16.63
C ARG A 236 2.51 -16.61 16.56
N ALA A 237 3.13 -16.91 15.42
CA ALA A 237 4.07 -18.02 15.28
C ALA A 237 5.38 -17.74 16.02
N ASP A 238 5.91 -16.52 15.90
CA ASP A 238 7.13 -16.08 16.58
C ASP A 238 6.95 -16.04 18.11
N ALA A 239 5.79 -15.58 18.59
CA ALA A 239 5.44 -15.61 20.01
C ALA A 239 5.43 -17.05 20.56
N LYS A 240 4.87 -18.01 19.81
CA LYS A 240 4.88 -19.43 20.19
C LYS A 240 6.27 -20.05 20.19
N LEU A 241 7.15 -19.63 19.26
CA LEU A 241 8.55 -20.05 19.22
C LEU A 241 9.34 -19.51 20.42
N GLN A 242 9.05 -18.27 20.86
CA GLN A 242 9.65 -17.70 22.07
C GLN A 242 9.17 -18.41 23.34
N GLU A 243 7.88 -18.72 23.46
CA GLU A 243 7.34 -19.50 24.59
C GLU A 243 7.94 -20.92 24.67
N ALA A 244 8.12 -21.58 23.52
CA ALA A 244 8.75 -22.91 23.45
C ALA A 244 10.24 -22.89 23.87
N ASN A 245 10.97 -21.81 23.57
CA ASN A 245 12.37 -21.63 23.94
C ASN A 245 12.55 -21.27 25.43
N VAL A 246 11.58 -20.59 26.05
CA VAL A 246 11.60 -20.33 27.50
C VAL A 246 11.38 -21.63 28.28
N ALA A 247 10.50 -22.51 27.81
CA ALA A 247 10.21 -23.80 28.44
C ALA A 247 11.40 -24.79 28.44
N THR A 248 12.35 -24.65 27.49
CA THR A 248 13.53 -25.52 27.39
C THR A 248 14.73 -25.06 28.22
N SER A 249 14.71 -23.83 28.77
CA SER A 249 15.80 -23.30 29.62
C SER A 249 15.70 -23.68 31.11
N GLY A 250 14.59 -24.30 31.54
CA GLY A 250 14.32 -24.67 32.92
C GLY A 250 14.78 -26.07 33.36
N GLN A 251 15.36 -26.87 32.45
CA GLN A 251 15.83 -28.22 32.75
C GLN A 251 17.33 -28.39 32.48
N ASP A 252 18.17 -27.68 33.23
CA ASP A 252 19.51 -28.21 33.49
C ASP A 252 19.99 -27.80 34.88
N LYS A 253 20.67 -28.74 35.56
CA LYS A 253 21.11 -28.77 36.97
C LYS A 253 19.99 -29.24 37.94
N SER A 254 19.94 -30.50 38.36
CA SER A 254 20.95 -31.09 39.25
C SER A 254 20.77 -32.61 39.38
N LYS A 255 21.81 -33.39 39.07
CA LYS A 255 21.95 -34.79 39.53
C LYS A 255 22.53 -34.80 40.95
N ARG A 256 21.85 -35.44 41.91
CA ARG A 256 22.48 -36.15 43.05
C ARG A 256 21.49 -37.08 43.80
N ARG A 257 21.57 -38.37 43.45
CA ARG A 257 21.53 -39.60 44.26
C ARG A 257 20.95 -39.54 45.70
N ALA A 258 19.83 -40.24 45.94
CA ALA A 258 19.60 -41.08 47.13
C ALA A 258 18.47 -42.12 46.89
N LYS A 259 18.79 -43.40 47.10
CA LYS A 259 17.87 -44.55 47.17
C LYS A 259 17.32 -44.66 48.60
N ARG A 260 16.01 -44.87 48.77
CA ARG A 260 15.46 -45.94 49.64
C ARG A 260 13.96 -46.10 49.44
N ALA A 261 13.58 -47.32 49.12
CA ALA A 261 12.23 -47.86 49.26
C ALA A 261 12.01 -48.31 50.71
N VAL A 262 10.75 -48.30 51.19
CA VAL A 262 9.98 -49.42 51.78
C VAL A 262 8.65 -48.87 52.39
N PRO A 263 7.53 -49.64 52.38
CA PRO A 263 6.14 -49.18 52.50
C PRO A 263 5.43 -49.59 53.82
N GLY A 264 4.18 -49.14 54.06
CA GLY A 264 3.29 -49.68 55.10
C GLY A 264 2.01 -48.86 55.41
N GLU A 265 0.86 -49.37 54.96
CA GLU A 265 -0.57 -49.11 55.31
C GLU A 265 -0.94 -49.38 56.81
N PRO A 266 -2.23 -49.37 57.29
CA PRO A 266 -3.43 -48.52 57.09
C PRO A 266 -4.24 -48.27 58.41
N ALA A 267 -5.46 -47.68 58.27
CA ALA A 267 -6.71 -47.92 59.04
C ALA A 267 -7.39 -46.74 59.81
N THR A 268 -8.64 -46.46 59.40
CA THR A 268 -9.80 -45.79 60.05
C THR A 268 -10.36 -46.64 61.23
N PRO A 269 -11.47 -46.32 61.99
CA PRO A 269 -12.59 -45.39 61.70
C PRO A 269 -13.31 -44.64 62.88
N ASP A 270 -14.20 -43.72 62.46
CA ASP A 270 -15.54 -43.31 62.96
C ASP A 270 -15.88 -42.93 64.42
N LYS A 271 -16.65 -41.82 64.55
CA LYS A 271 -17.72 -41.63 65.55
C LYS A 271 -18.85 -40.66 65.09
N LYS A 272 -20.03 -41.25 64.85
CA LYS A 272 -21.43 -40.88 65.21
C LYS A 272 -21.61 -39.92 66.42
N GLU A 273 -22.70 -39.18 66.71
CA GLU A 273 -24.05 -38.92 66.17
C GLU A 273 -24.71 -37.82 67.05
N ASN A 274 -25.69 -37.09 66.49
CA ASN A 274 -26.96 -36.58 67.07
C ASN A 274 -27.11 -35.33 67.96
N ASP A 275 -28.23 -34.66 67.62
CA ASP A 275 -28.86 -33.41 68.05
C ASP A 275 -29.58 -33.43 69.41
N ALA A 276 -29.83 -32.24 69.99
CA ALA A 276 -31.15 -31.79 70.48
C ALA A 276 -31.18 -30.35 71.06
N LYS A 277 -32.07 -29.52 70.47
CA LYS A 277 -32.95 -28.45 71.00
C LYS A 277 -32.61 -27.67 72.30
N SER A 278 -32.74 -26.33 72.24
CA SER A 278 -33.88 -25.55 72.80
C SER A 278 -33.56 -24.05 73.02
N SER A 279 -34.39 -23.18 72.41
CA SER A 279 -34.96 -21.88 72.91
C SER A 279 -34.02 -20.75 73.39
N ASP A 280 -34.29 -19.46 73.29
CA ASP A 280 -35.28 -18.56 72.67
C ASP A 280 -34.85 -17.15 73.14
N SER A 281 -34.77 -16.15 72.25
CA SER A 281 -35.04 -14.75 72.63
C SER A 281 -35.36 -13.92 71.40
N SER A 282 -36.42 -13.14 71.57
CA SER A 282 -37.26 -12.47 70.59
C SER A 282 -36.93 -10.97 70.45
N VAL A 283 -37.63 -10.33 69.50
CA VAL A 283 -37.80 -8.89 69.20
C VAL A 283 -36.75 -8.34 68.22
N GLY A 284 -37.04 -7.94 66.97
CA GLY A 284 -38.28 -7.79 66.22
C GLY A 284 -38.18 -6.51 65.38
N GLU A 285 -38.21 -6.59 64.04
CA GLU A 285 -38.74 -5.53 63.18
C GLU A 285 -38.99 -6.05 61.75
N GLU A 286 -40.09 -5.61 61.18
CA GLU A 286 -40.63 -5.94 59.86
C GLU A 286 -39.69 -5.50 58.71
N THR A 287 -39.64 -6.25 57.61
CA THR A 287 -39.94 -5.76 56.24
C THR A 287 -39.64 -6.82 55.16
N LEU A 288 -40.70 -7.19 54.44
CA LEU A 288 -40.84 -7.52 53.00
C LEU A 288 -39.69 -8.19 52.16
N PRO A 289 -40.05 -9.04 51.18
CA PRO A 289 -39.08 -9.80 50.38
C PRO A 289 -38.34 -8.89 49.40
N SER A 290 -37.00 -8.92 49.42
CA SER A 290 -36.18 -8.20 48.43
C SER A 290 -36.09 -8.96 47.09
N PRO A 291 -36.12 -8.29 45.91
CA PRO A 291 -36.37 -8.91 44.60
C PRO A 291 -35.11 -9.20 43.75
N SER A 292 -33.93 -9.35 44.35
CA SER A 292 -32.65 -9.26 43.61
C SER A 292 -32.07 -10.58 43.06
N LEU A 293 -32.80 -11.69 43.02
CA LEU A 293 -32.30 -12.98 42.45
C LEU A 293 -32.31 -13.05 40.90
N LYS A 294 -32.76 -12.00 40.21
CA LYS A 294 -32.94 -12.00 38.74
C LYS A 294 -31.68 -11.68 37.91
N PRO A 295 -30.76 -10.78 38.31
CA PRO A 295 -29.63 -10.38 37.47
C PRO A 295 -28.49 -11.41 37.46
N GLU A 296 -28.13 -11.95 38.62
CA GLU A 296 -27.05 -12.95 38.77
C GLU A 296 -27.34 -14.23 37.98
N LYS A 297 -28.60 -14.66 37.96
CA LYS A 297 -29.05 -15.83 37.18
C LYS A 297 -28.87 -15.64 35.66
N LYS A 298 -29.01 -14.40 35.15
CA LYS A 298 -28.83 -14.09 33.71
C LYS A 298 -27.36 -14.11 33.30
N VAL A 299 -26.49 -13.58 34.16
CA VAL A 299 -25.03 -13.60 33.93
C VAL A 299 -24.54 -15.05 33.93
N ALA A 300 -24.95 -15.85 34.91
CA ALA A 300 -24.58 -17.27 34.99
C ALA A 300 -25.07 -18.10 33.79
N GLU A 301 -26.26 -17.81 33.26
CA GLU A 301 -26.76 -18.46 32.03
C GLU A 301 -25.93 -18.08 30.80
N ALA A 302 -25.51 -16.83 30.68
CA ALA A 302 -24.67 -16.36 29.58
C ALA A 302 -23.24 -16.95 29.67
N GLU A 303 -22.67 -17.06 30.87
CA GLU A 303 -21.35 -17.70 31.09
C GLU A 303 -21.36 -19.17 30.68
N LYS A 304 -22.43 -19.90 31.02
CA LYS A 304 -22.59 -21.30 30.59
C LYS A 304 -22.65 -21.44 29.06
N LYS A 305 -23.26 -20.47 28.36
CA LYS A 305 -23.32 -20.48 26.88
C LYS A 305 -21.96 -20.21 26.24
N VAL A 306 -21.12 -19.36 26.85
CA VAL A 306 -19.73 -19.16 26.43
C VAL A 306 -18.93 -20.44 26.60
N GLU A 307 -19.04 -21.09 27.77
CA GLU A 307 -18.32 -22.34 28.05
C GLU A 307 -18.70 -23.47 27.08
N GLU A 308 -19.99 -23.59 26.73
CA GLU A 308 -20.46 -24.56 25.74
C GLU A 308 -19.90 -24.27 24.34
N ALA A 309 -19.87 -23.01 23.91
CA ALA A 309 -19.33 -22.59 22.63
C ALA A 309 -17.81 -22.83 22.56
N GLU A 310 -17.08 -22.52 23.63
CA GLU A 310 -15.64 -22.78 23.73
C GLU A 310 -15.33 -24.27 23.61
N LYS A 311 -16.14 -25.12 24.25
CA LYS A 311 -15.99 -26.57 24.14
C LYS A 311 -16.16 -27.03 22.70
N LYS A 312 -17.19 -26.55 22.00
CA LYS A 312 -17.42 -26.87 20.57
C LYS A 312 -16.25 -26.43 19.69
N ALA A 313 -15.69 -25.24 19.92
CA ALA A 313 -14.52 -24.76 19.17
C ALA A 313 -13.27 -25.61 19.45
N LYS A 314 -13.05 -26.03 20.71
CA LYS A 314 -11.95 -26.93 21.09
C LYS A 314 -12.09 -28.32 20.46
N ASP A 315 -13.31 -28.87 20.46
CA ASP A 315 -13.61 -30.16 19.84
C ASP A 315 -13.37 -30.11 18.31
N GLN A 316 -13.86 -29.05 17.63
CA GLN A 316 -13.61 -28.85 16.20
C GLN A 316 -12.12 -28.69 15.88
N LYS A 317 -11.37 -27.98 16.73
CA LYS A 317 -9.92 -27.81 16.56
C LYS A 317 -9.15 -29.12 16.65
N GLU A 318 -9.56 -30.01 17.54
CA GLU A 318 -8.96 -31.34 17.67
C GLU A 318 -9.38 -32.26 16.52
N GLU A 319 -10.62 -32.17 16.05
CA GLU A 319 -11.09 -32.87 14.85
C GLU A 319 -10.30 -32.45 13.59
N ASP A 320 -10.11 -31.15 13.40
CA ASP A 320 -9.31 -30.62 12.29
C ASP A 320 -7.85 -31.05 12.35
N ARG A 321 -7.28 -31.10 13.56
CA ARG A 321 -5.90 -31.58 13.78
C ARG A 321 -5.76 -33.07 13.43
N ARG A 322 -6.81 -33.86 13.62
CA ARG A 322 -6.85 -35.29 13.25
C ARG A 322 -7.06 -35.51 11.76
N ASN A 323 -7.97 -34.75 11.15
CA ASN A 323 -8.32 -34.90 9.74
C ASN A 323 -7.29 -34.24 8.80
N TYR A 324 -6.65 -33.15 9.25
CA TYR A 324 -5.71 -32.35 8.45
C TYR A 324 -4.42 -32.03 9.24
N PRO A 325 -3.60 -33.04 9.58
CA PRO A 325 -2.44 -32.88 10.47
C PRO A 325 -1.31 -32.01 9.90
N THR A 326 -1.27 -31.82 8.57
CA THR A 326 -0.26 -31.01 7.86
C THR A 326 -0.76 -29.62 7.48
N ASN A 327 -2.03 -29.28 7.75
CA ASN A 327 -2.61 -28.01 7.37
C ASN A 327 -2.13 -26.87 8.29
N THR A 328 -1.56 -25.83 7.70
CA THR A 328 -1.07 -24.64 8.41
C THR A 328 -2.15 -23.56 8.58
N TYR A 329 -3.29 -23.70 7.88
CA TYR A 329 -4.39 -22.75 7.86
C TYR A 329 -5.61 -23.27 8.63
N LYS A 330 -6.38 -22.36 9.25
CA LYS A 330 -7.63 -22.72 9.94
C LYS A 330 -8.70 -23.16 8.94
N THR A 331 -9.49 -24.17 9.30
CA THR A 331 -10.65 -24.57 8.50
C THR A 331 -11.78 -23.54 8.67
N LEU A 332 -12.69 -23.51 7.70
CA LEU A 332 -13.86 -22.65 7.76
C LEU A 332 -14.79 -23.06 8.92
N GLU A 333 -14.85 -24.35 9.22
CA GLU A 333 -15.61 -24.92 10.33
C GLU A 333 -15.07 -24.45 11.69
N LEU A 334 -13.74 -24.44 11.87
CA LEU A 334 -13.11 -23.90 13.07
C LEU A 334 -13.26 -22.39 13.17
N GLU A 335 -13.20 -21.67 12.05
CA GLU A 335 -13.40 -20.21 12.01
C GLU A 335 -14.83 -19.82 12.41
N ILE A 336 -15.83 -20.60 11.97
CA ILE A 336 -17.24 -20.45 12.38
C ILE A 336 -17.40 -20.73 13.88
N ALA A 337 -16.81 -21.82 14.38
CA ALA A 337 -16.89 -22.17 15.80
C ALA A 337 -16.21 -21.11 16.70
N GLU A 338 -15.04 -20.60 16.31
CA GLU A 338 -14.37 -19.50 17.02
C GLU A 338 -15.17 -18.18 16.95
N SER A 339 -15.88 -17.93 15.84
CA SER A 339 -16.75 -16.75 15.72
C SER A 339 -17.98 -16.83 16.61
N ASP A 340 -18.55 -18.02 16.82
CA ASP A 340 -19.69 -18.22 17.74
C ASP A 340 -19.27 -17.94 19.20
N VAL A 341 -18.06 -18.36 19.60
CA VAL A 341 -17.48 -18.02 20.92
C VAL A 341 -17.43 -16.50 21.12
N LYS A 342 -16.89 -15.76 20.14
CA LYS A 342 -16.80 -14.29 20.22
C LYS A 342 -18.17 -13.61 20.31
N VAL A 343 -19.20 -14.16 19.66
CA VAL A 343 -20.57 -13.66 19.79
C VAL A 343 -21.09 -13.88 21.21
N LYS A 344 -20.84 -15.06 21.80
CA LYS A 344 -21.28 -15.39 23.16
C LYS A 344 -20.55 -14.56 24.22
N GLU A 345 -19.27 -14.29 24.03
CA GLU A 345 -18.49 -13.41 24.91
C GLU A 345 -19.02 -11.97 24.88
N ALA A 346 -19.30 -11.43 23.69
CA ALA A 346 -19.89 -10.10 23.55
C ALA A 346 -21.32 -10.03 24.14
N GLU A 347 -22.12 -11.08 23.97
CA GLU A 347 -23.45 -11.17 24.61
C GLU A 347 -23.34 -11.22 26.14
N LEU A 348 -22.33 -11.89 26.68
CA LEU A 348 -22.06 -11.92 28.12
C LEU A 348 -21.65 -10.54 28.64
N GLU A 349 -20.78 -9.82 27.94
CA GLU A 349 -20.35 -8.47 28.31
C GLU A 349 -21.51 -7.48 28.30
N LEU A 350 -22.40 -7.59 27.30
CA LEU A 350 -23.64 -6.82 27.26
C LEU A 350 -24.53 -7.13 28.47
N VAL A 351 -24.70 -8.41 28.85
CA VAL A 351 -25.49 -8.80 30.02
C VAL A 351 -24.86 -8.28 31.32
N LYS A 352 -23.52 -8.27 31.42
CA LYS A 352 -22.79 -7.72 32.57
C LYS A 352 -22.99 -6.21 32.68
N GLU A 353 -22.90 -5.46 31.60
CA GLU A 353 -23.11 -3.99 31.62
C GLU A 353 -24.58 -3.58 31.74
N GLU A 354 -25.54 -4.43 31.34
CA GLU A 354 -26.96 -4.19 31.60
C GLU A 354 -27.37 -4.40 33.06
N VAL A 355 -26.58 -5.17 33.81
CA VAL A 355 -26.81 -5.52 35.23
C VAL A 355 -26.00 -4.64 36.20
N ASN A 356 -24.98 -3.95 35.71
CA ASN A 356 -24.07 -3.13 36.52
C ASN A 356 -24.75 -1.82 37.02
N GLU A 357 -24.56 -1.47 38.30
CA GLU A 357 -25.11 -0.27 38.93
C GLU A 357 -23.99 0.62 39.52
N PRO A 358 -23.87 1.91 39.12
CA PRO A 358 -24.79 2.67 38.27
C PRO A 358 -24.63 2.34 36.77
N ARG A 359 -25.77 2.25 36.10
CA ARG A 359 -25.85 1.90 34.67
C ARG A 359 -25.27 2.99 33.79
N ASN A 360 -24.24 2.66 33.00
CA ASN A 360 -23.69 3.57 31.99
C ASN A 360 -24.32 3.29 30.61
N GLU A 361 -25.26 4.14 30.19
CA GLU A 361 -26.00 3.97 28.94
C GLU A 361 -25.12 4.00 27.68
N GLU A 362 -23.99 4.71 27.71
CA GLU A 362 -23.05 4.80 26.58
C GLU A 362 -22.31 3.47 26.38
N LYS A 363 -21.86 2.86 27.47
CA LYS A 363 -21.25 1.53 27.44
C LYS A 363 -22.21 0.44 27.00
N VAL A 364 -23.47 0.48 27.45
CA VAL A 364 -24.50 -0.46 26.98
C VAL A 364 -24.75 -0.31 25.48
N LYS A 365 -24.74 0.92 24.93
CA LYS A 365 -24.86 1.15 23.48
C LYS A 365 -23.66 0.60 22.72
N GLN A 366 -22.45 0.79 23.24
CA GLN A 366 -21.22 0.24 22.64
C GLN A 366 -21.23 -1.29 22.63
N ALA A 367 -21.56 -1.93 23.75
CA ALA A 367 -21.67 -3.38 23.85
C ALA A 367 -22.76 -3.95 22.90
N LYS A 368 -23.87 -3.24 22.70
CA LYS A 368 -24.90 -3.62 21.70
C LYS A 368 -24.37 -3.58 20.27
N ALA A 369 -23.66 -2.52 19.91
CA ALA A 369 -23.05 -2.39 18.58
C ALA A 369 -21.99 -3.48 18.33
N GLU A 370 -21.22 -3.83 19.36
CA GLU A 370 -20.24 -4.90 19.27
C GLU A 370 -20.89 -6.28 19.06
N VAL A 371 -21.94 -6.60 19.82
CA VAL A 371 -22.74 -7.83 19.61
C VAL A 371 -23.30 -7.90 18.19
N GLU A 372 -23.83 -6.80 17.66
CA GLU A 372 -24.36 -6.75 16.29
C GLU A 372 -23.26 -6.97 15.24
N SER A 373 -22.10 -6.34 15.43
CA SER A 373 -20.94 -6.52 14.55
C SER A 373 -20.44 -7.97 14.53
N LYS A 374 -20.32 -8.62 15.71
CA LYS A 374 -19.87 -10.01 15.79
C LYS A 374 -20.89 -10.99 15.19
N LYS A 375 -22.19 -10.73 15.36
CA LYS A 375 -23.26 -11.53 14.72
C LYS A 375 -23.25 -11.40 13.20
N ALA A 376 -22.99 -10.21 12.68
CA ALA A 376 -22.85 -9.99 11.24
C ALA A 376 -21.66 -10.76 10.65
N GLU A 377 -20.53 -10.80 11.36
CA GLU A 377 -19.34 -11.57 10.99
C GLU A 377 -19.63 -13.08 10.97
N ALA A 378 -20.27 -13.62 12.02
CA ALA A 378 -20.67 -15.03 12.08
C ALA A 378 -21.64 -15.41 10.95
N THR A 379 -22.64 -14.56 10.68
CA THR A 379 -23.61 -14.77 9.59
C THR A 379 -22.93 -14.79 8.21
N ARG A 380 -21.91 -13.96 8.03
CA ARG A 380 -21.12 -13.92 6.79
C ARG A 380 -20.34 -15.22 6.59
N LEU A 381 -19.74 -15.77 7.63
CA LEU A 381 -18.99 -17.04 7.57
C LEU A 381 -19.93 -18.23 7.22
N GLU A 382 -21.13 -18.28 7.80
CA GLU A 382 -22.15 -19.27 7.45
C GLU A 382 -22.64 -19.14 6.00
N LYS A 383 -22.78 -17.92 5.50
CA LYS A 383 -23.10 -17.67 4.09
C LYS A 383 -21.99 -18.17 3.16
N ILE A 384 -20.73 -17.92 3.51
CA ILE A 384 -19.57 -18.45 2.76
C ILE A 384 -19.58 -19.97 2.74
N LYS A 385 -19.87 -20.64 3.86
CA LYS A 385 -19.99 -22.10 3.94
C LYS A 385 -21.10 -22.62 3.01
N THR A 386 -22.25 -21.96 3.03
CA THR A 386 -23.41 -22.32 2.19
C THR A 386 -23.09 -22.15 0.70
N ASP A 387 -22.47 -21.04 0.32
CA ASP A 387 -22.11 -20.74 -1.07
C ASP A 387 -21.04 -21.72 -1.58
N ARG A 388 -20.07 -22.10 -0.74
CA ARG A 388 -19.06 -23.12 -1.07
C ARG A 388 -19.69 -24.49 -1.29
N LYS A 389 -20.65 -24.88 -0.45
CA LYS A 389 -21.39 -26.15 -0.60
C LYS A 389 -22.22 -26.16 -1.89
N LYS A 390 -22.90 -25.07 -2.22
CA LYS A 390 -23.64 -24.92 -3.49
C LYS A 390 -22.71 -24.98 -4.71
N ALA A 391 -21.54 -24.34 -4.64
CA ALA A 391 -20.55 -24.39 -5.71
C ALA A 391 -19.98 -25.80 -5.91
N GLU A 392 -19.74 -26.55 -4.82
CA GLU A 392 -19.29 -27.93 -4.90
C GLU A 392 -20.38 -28.86 -5.48
N GLU A 393 -21.64 -28.69 -5.07
CA GLU A 393 -22.76 -29.44 -5.63
C GLU A 393 -22.98 -29.13 -7.12
N ALA A 394 -22.83 -27.87 -7.52
CA ALA A 394 -22.89 -27.46 -8.93
C ALA A 394 -21.74 -28.08 -9.75
N LYS A 395 -20.53 -28.19 -9.18
CA LYS A 395 -19.40 -28.88 -9.81
C LYS A 395 -19.65 -30.38 -9.95
N ARG A 396 -20.25 -31.03 -8.95
CA ARG A 396 -20.63 -32.45 -9.02
C ARG A 396 -21.71 -32.68 -10.08
N LYS A 397 -22.72 -31.80 -10.18
CA LYS A 397 -23.75 -31.85 -11.23
C LYS A 397 -23.20 -31.62 -12.64
N ALA A 398 -22.28 -30.67 -12.81
CA ALA A 398 -21.61 -30.44 -14.09
C ALA A 398 -20.73 -31.64 -14.50
N ALA A 399 -20.00 -32.24 -13.55
CA ALA A 399 -19.21 -33.44 -13.79
C ALA A 399 -20.07 -34.70 -14.07
N GLU A 400 -21.31 -34.73 -13.58
CA GLU A 400 -22.28 -35.79 -13.86
C GLU A 400 -22.99 -35.58 -15.20
N GLU A 401 -23.31 -34.34 -15.59
CA GLU A 401 -23.81 -33.99 -16.93
C GLU A 401 -22.78 -34.27 -18.04
N ASP A 402 -21.49 -34.04 -17.79
CA ASP A 402 -20.42 -34.41 -18.72
C ASP A 402 -20.27 -35.94 -18.86
N LYS A 403 -20.61 -36.73 -17.83
CA LYS A 403 -20.66 -38.20 -17.91
C LYS A 403 -21.89 -38.73 -18.66
N VAL A 404 -22.98 -37.97 -18.77
CA VAL A 404 -24.20 -38.38 -19.51
C VAL A 404 -24.08 -38.07 -21.00
N LYS A 405 -23.18 -37.17 -21.41
CA LYS A 405 -22.87 -36.89 -22.84
C LYS A 405 -21.97 -37.93 -23.50
N GLU A 406 -21.42 -38.88 -22.73
CA GLU A 406 -20.61 -39.98 -23.25
C GLU A 406 -21.38 -41.31 -23.19
N LYS A 407 -22.47 -41.40 -23.97
CA LYS A 407 -23.10 -42.69 -24.29
C LYS A 407 -22.83 -43.00 -25.78
N PRO A 408 -22.12 -44.09 -26.11
CA PRO A 408 -21.71 -44.37 -27.48
C PRO A 408 -22.91 -44.81 -28.33
N ALA A 409 -23.04 -44.21 -29.51
CA ALA A 409 -23.95 -44.66 -30.56
C ALA A 409 -23.44 -45.99 -31.17
N PRO A 410 -24.34 -46.85 -31.68
CA PRO A 410 -24.11 -48.28 -31.82
C PRO A 410 -23.21 -48.65 -33.01
N ALA A 411 -22.42 -49.70 -32.81
CA ALA A 411 -21.56 -50.32 -33.82
C ALA A 411 -22.38 -50.99 -34.95
N PRO A 412 -21.93 -50.95 -36.21
CA PRO A 412 -22.41 -51.86 -37.25
C PRO A 412 -21.75 -53.24 -37.10
N GLN A 413 -22.55 -54.30 -37.26
CA GLN A 413 -22.16 -55.71 -37.21
C GLN A 413 -21.42 -56.19 -38.50
N PRO A 414 -20.73 -57.35 -38.44
CA PRO A 414 -19.67 -57.76 -39.38
C PRO A 414 -20.09 -58.87 -40.38
N ALA A 415 -19.23 -59.14 -41.37
CA ALA A 415 -19.09 -60.43 -42.07
C ALA A 415 -17.68 -60.54 -42.74
N PRO A 416 -17.16 -61.72 -43.14
CA PRO A 416 -16.48 -62.69 -42.28
C PRO A 416 -15.04 -63.07 -42.77
N ALA A 417 -14.34 -63.87 -41.95
CA ALA A 417 -12.91 -64.28 -42.01
C ALA A 417 -12.47 -65.11 -43.25
N PRO A 418 -11.15 -65.34 -43.45
CA PRO A 418 -10.51 -66.54 -42.87
C PRO A 418 -9.04 -66.39 -42.36
N GLN A 419 -8.81 -66.83 -41.11
CA GLN A 419 -7.90 -67.87 -40.56
C GLN A 419 -6.39 -68.05 -40.99
N PRO A 420 -5.54 -68.78 -40.21
CA PRO A 420 -4.43 -68.20 -39.42
C PRO A 420 -3.07 -68.93 -39.57
N GLU A 421 -2.02 -68.52 -38.82
CA GLU A 421 -1.00 -69.46 -38.30
C GLU A 421 -0.31 -68.93 -37.02
N LYS A 422 0.11 -69.87 -36.15
CA LYS A 422 0.34 -69.76 -34.69
C LYS A 422 1.85 -69.58 -34.29
N PRO A 423 2.15 -69.32 -33.00
CA PRO A 423 3.43 -68.84 -32.44
C PRO A 423 4.23 -69.90 -31.63
N ALA A 424 5.35 -69.48 -30.99
CA ALA A 424 5.83 -70.05 -29.72
C ALA A 424 6.73 -69.09 -28.90
N GLU A 425 6.40 -68.99 -27.60
CA GLU A 425 7.08 -68.49 -26.38
C GLU A 425 8.36 -69.31 -26.03
N GLU A 426 9.25 -69.06 -25.05
CA GLU A 426 9.25 -68.36 -23.74
C GLU A 426 10.71 -68.22 -23.17
N THR A 427 10.91 -67.30 -22.21
CA THR A 427 12.10 -66.98 -21.33
C THR A 427 12.26 -67.96 -20.11
N PRO A 428 13.12 -67.81 -19.03
CA PRO A 428 13.97 -66.69 -18.49
C PRO A 428 15.34 -67.04 -17.79
N ALA A 429 15.97 -66.03 -17.13
CA ALA A 429 17.32 -65.85 -16.47
C ALA A 429 17.56 -66.58 -15.08
N PRO A 430 18.55 -66.30 -14.16
CA PRO A 430 19.68 -65.31 -14.05
C PRO A 430 21.04 -65.80 -13.36
N ALA A 431 21.99 -64.86 -13.06
CA ALA A 431 23.41 -64.98 -12.56
C ALA A 431 23.63 -65.26 -11.03
N PRO A 432 24.85 -65.53 -10.44
CA PRO A 432 25.94 -64.53 -10.10
C PRO A 432 27.43 -65.05 -9.91
N LYS A 433 28.36 -64.14 -9.49
CA LYS A 433 29.83 -64.24 -9.08
C LYS A 433 30.06 -64.95 -7.69
N PRO A 434 31.27 -65.15 -7.03
CA PRO A 434 32.66 -64.56 -7.10
C PRO A 434 33.89 -65.51 -6.80
N GLU A 435 35.12 -64.93 -6.61
CA GLU A 435 36.27 -65.34 -5.72
C GLU A 435 37.72 -65.48 -6.30
N LYS A 436 38.72 -65.19 -5.43
CA LYS A 436 40.23 -65.23 -5.52
C LYS A 436 40.69 -65.94 -4.22
N PRO A 437 41.85 -66.67 -4.02
CA PRO A 437 43.24 -66.15 -4.14
C PRO A 437 44.43 -67.18 -4.38
N THR A 438 45.65 -66.63 -4.60
CA THR A 438 47.06 -67.01 -4.26
C THR A 438 47.62 -68.46 -4.18
N GLU A 439 48.79 -68.74 -4.82
CA GLU A 439 50.17 -68.97 -4.24
C GLU A 439 51.20 -69.53 -5.29
N GLN A 440 52.51 -69.25 -5.09
CA GLN A 440 53.73 -69.68 -5.85
C GLN A 440 54.17 -71.13 -5.44
N PRO A 441 55.30 -71.80 -5.86
CA PRO A 441 56.47 -71.42 -6.71
C PRO A 441 57.09 -72.52 -7.66
N LYS A 442 58.07 -72.11 -8.51
CA LYS A 442 59.31 -72.80 -9.03
C LYS A 442 59.20 -74.22 -9.65
N ALA A 443 59.69 -74.53 -10.87
CA ALA A 443 61.12 -74.65 -11.21
C ALA A 443 61.37 -74.97 -12.72
N GLU A 444 62.54 -74.51 -13.18
CA GLU A 444 63.47 -75.10 -14.17
C GLU A 444 63.07 -75.34 -15.65
N LYS A 445 63.82 -74.64 -16.51
CA LYS A 445 63.92 -74.74 -17.97
C LYS A 445 64.64 -76.02 -18.41
N PRO A 446 64.50 -76.39 -19.70
CA PRO A 446 65.70 -76.61 -20.50
C PRO A 446 65.69 -75.82 -21.82
N ASP A 447 66.92 -75.60 -22.29
CA ASP A 447 67.34 -74.86 -23.47
C ASP A 447 66.69 -75.37 -24.77
N ASP A 448 65.95 -74.49 -25.43
CA ASP A 448 65.89 -74.38 -26.91
C ASP A 448 65.00 -73.23 -27.42
N GLN A 449 64.61 -72.28 -26.56
CA GLN A 449 63.82 -71.09 -26.94
C GLN A 449 64.61 -69.78 -26.86
N GLN A 450 65.94 -69.84 -26.79
CA GLN A 450 66.78 -68.65 -26.56
C GLN A 450 67.15 -67.88 -27.84
N ALA A 451 66.68 -68.30 -29.01
CA ALA A 451 66.95 -67.61 -30.30
C ALA A 451 65.79 -66.77 -30.84
N GLU A 452 64.54 -66.97 -30.36
CA GLU A 452 63.39 -66.10 -30.72
C GLU A 452 63.16 -64.97 -29.70
N GLU A 453 63.66 -65.09 -28.47
CA GLU A 453 63.55 -64.04 -27.44
C GLU A 453 64.53 -62.86 -27.66
N ASP A 454 65.60 -63.02 -28.45
CA ASP A 454 66.54 -61.93 -28.76
C ASP A 454 66.03 -60.94 -29.83
N TYR A 455 65.05 -61.34 -30.67
CA TYR A 455 64.40 -60.43 -31.63
C TYR A 455 63.27 -59.62 -30.98
N ALA A 456 62.60 -60.17 -29.95
CA ALA A 456 61.57 -59.44 -29.19
C ALA A 456 62.16 -58.45 -28.16
N ARG A 457 63.32 -58.74 -27.56
CA ARG A 457 63.94 -57.86 -26.55
C ARG A 457 64.55 -56.59 -27.15
N ARG A 458 65.02 -56.64 -28.41
CA ARG A 458 65.60 -55.47 -29.09
C ARG A 458 64.55 -54.44 -29.50
N SER A 459 63.31 -54.87 -29.77
CA SER A 459 62.19 -53.97 -30.02
C SER A 459 61.63 -53.33 -28.75
N GLU A 460 61.63 -54.02 -27.61
CA GLU A 460 61.13 -53.47 -26.34
C GLU A 460 62.10 -52.50 -25.67
N GLU A 461 63.42 -52.69 -25.80
CA GLU A 461 64.42 -51.71 -25.32
C GLU A 461 64.48 -50.44 -26.18
N GLU A 462 64.19 -50.53 -27.48
CA GLU A 462 64.07 -49.37 -28.36
C GLU A 462 62.74 -48.63 -28.15
N TYR A 463 61.65 -49.34 -27.87
CA TYR A 463 60.36 -48.74 -27.47
C TYR A 463 60.43 -48.06 -26.08
N ASN A 464 61.21 -48.60 -25.15
CA ASN A 464 61.41 -48.01 -23.81
C ASN A 464 62.50 -46.92 -23.75
N ARG A 465 63.41 -46.82 -24.73
CA ARG A 465 64.31 -45.66 -24.87
C ARG A 465 63.68 -44.49 -25.61
N LEU A 466 62.74 -44.71 -26.53
CA LEU A 466 62.01 -43.62 -27.20
C LEU A 466 60.91 -42.98 -26.34
N THR A 467 60.49 -43.62 -25.26
CA THR A 467 59.45 -43.10 -24.35
C THR A 467 59.99 -42.22 -23.21
N GLN A 468 61.31 -42.03 -23.10
CA GLN A 468 61.94 -41.09 -22.16
C GLN A 468 62.44 -39.78 -22.78
N GLN A 469 62.06 -39.48 -24.03
CA GLN A 469 62.17 -38.13 -24.59
C GLN A 469 60.82 -37.63 -25.12
N GLN A 470 59.75 -37.90 -24.37
CA GLN A 470 58.59 -37.03 -24.49
C GLN A 470 59.07 -35.61 -24.10
N PRO A 471 58.84 -34.56 -24.92
CA PRO A 471 58.91 -33.20 -24.41
C PRO A 471 58.02 -33.18 -23.16
N PRO A 472 58.32 -32.37 -22.13
CA PRO A 472 57.48 -32.33 -20.94
C PRO A 472 56.05 -32.23 -21.44
N LYS A 473 55.24 -33.24 -21.09
CA LYS A 473 53.79 -33.27 -21.35
C LYS A 473 53.35 -31.83 -21.13
N PRO A 474 52.67 -31.17 -22.10
CA PRO A 474 52.16 -29.83 -21.82
C PRO A 474 51.42 -30.00 -20.52
N GLU A 475 51.94 -29.41 -19.44
CA GLU A 475 51.18 -29.27 -18.21
C GLU A 475 49.90 -28.67 -18.76
N GLN A 476 48.83 -29.46 -18.69
CA GLN A 476 47.50 -29.02 -19.07
C GLN A 476 47.41 -27.64 -18.45
N PRO A 477 47.35 -26.56 -19.25
CA PRO A 477 47.69 -25.23 -18.75
C PRO A 477 46.87 -25.06 -17.49
N ALA A 478 47.55 -24.84 -16.36
CA ALA A 478 46.90 -24.73 -15.06
C ALA A 478 45.65 -23.88 -15.30
N PRO A 479 44.44 -24.42 -15.05
CA PRO A 479 43.21 -23.87 -15.57
C PRO A 479 43.25 -22.37 -15.32
N ALA A 480 43.21 -21.59 -16.40
CA ALA A 480 43.51 -20.16 -16.35
C ALA A 480 42.79 -19.58 -15.13
N PRO A 481 43.51 -18.88 -14.23
CA PRO A 481 42.96 -18.51 -12.94
C PRO A 481 41.61 -17.83 -13.17
N LYS A 482 40.58 -18.35 -12.50
CA LYS A 482 39.26 -17.72 -12.51
C LYS A 482 39.49 -16.34 -11.89
N ILE A 483 39.41 -15.27 -12.68
CA ILE A 483 39.57 -13.89 -12.22
C ILE A 483 38.27 -13.14 -12.53
N GLY A 484 37.87 -12.27 -11.60
CA GLY A 484 36.67 -11.45 -11.67
C GLY A 484 35.40 -12.23 -11.37
N TRP A 485 34.28 -11.68 -11.85
CA TRP A 485 32.95 -12.28 -11.67
C TRP A 485 32.82 -13.58 -12.45
N LYS A 486 32.35 -14.64 -11.77
CA LYS A 486 32.05 -15.95 -12.34
C LYS A 486 30.72 -16.45 -11.82
N GLN A 487 29.93 -17.05 -12.70
CA GLN A 487 28.67 -17.67 -12.34
C GLN A 487 28.85 -19.20 -12.31
N GLU A 488 28.53 -19.81 -11.17
CA GLU A 488 28.68 -21.26 -10.94
C GLU A 488 27.42 -21.77 -10.23
N ASN A 489 26.75 -22.77 -10.80
CA ASN A 489 25.49 -23.33 -10.30
C ASN A 489 24.41 -22.26 -10.02
N GLY A 490 24.34 -21.23 -10.88
CA GLY A 490 23.39 -20.13 -10.75
C GLY A 490 23.79 -19.04 -9.73
N MET A 491 24.86 -19.23 -8.95
CA MET A 491 25.35 -18.24 -7.99
C MET A 491 26.56 -17.47 -8.55
N TRP A 492 26.66 -16.20 -8.21
CA TRP A 492 27.78 -15.36 -8.61
C TRP A 492 28.88 -15.37 -7.54
N TYR A 493 30.12 -15.49 -7.98
CA TYR A 493 31.33 -15.44 -7.17
C TYR A 493 32.29 -14.42 -7.77
N PHE A 494 33.15 -13.85 -6.93
CA PHE A 494 34.23 -12.99 -7.39
C PHE A 494 35.57 -13.58 -7.00
N TYR A 495 36.47 -13.72 -7.98
CA TYR A 495 37.82 -14.18 -7.74
C TYR A 495 38.82 -13.04 -7.96
N ASN A 496 39.71 -12.86 -6.99
CA ASN A 496 40.77 -11.86 -7.02
C ASN A 496 41.82 -12.20 -8.09
N THR A 497 42.73 -11.27 -8.35
CA THR A 497 43.80 -11.44 -9.36
C THR A 497 44.77 -12.57 -9.02
N ASP A 498 44.87 -12.96 -7.76
CA ASP A 498 45.66 -14.09 -7.27
C ASP A 498 44.89 -15.44 -7.33
N GLY A 499 43.65 -15.43 -7.86
CA GLY A 499 42.78 -16.59 -7.95
C GLY A 499 42.05 -16.94 -6.65
N SER A 500 42.25 -16.19 -5.56
CA SER A 500 41.50 -16.38 -4.30
C SER A 500 40.05 -15.90 -4.44
N MET A 501 39.12 -16.58 -3.76
CA MET A 501 37.71 -16.21 -3.77
C MET A 501 37.45 -15.08 -2.76
N ALA A 502 36.79 -14.00 -3.20
CA ALA A 502 36.43 -12.89 -2.33
C ALA A 502 35.26 -13.26 -1.41
N THR A 503 35.31 -12.74 -0.18
CA THR A 503 34.25 -12.82 0.83
C THR A 503 34.10 -11.46 1.50
N GLY A 504 32.93 -11.18 2.08
CA GLY A 504 32.60 -9.89 2.69
C GLY A 504 32.32 -8.80 1.66
N TRP A 505 32.54 -7.55 2.05
CA TRP A 505 32.33 -6.39 1.20
C TRP A 505 33.38 -6.30 0.09
N LEU A 506 32.91 -6.16 -1.16
CA LEU A 506 33.73 -5.98 -2.35
C LEU A 506 33.31 -4.70 -3.06
N GLN A 507 34.26 -3.82 -3.33
CA GLN A 507 34.05 -2.71 -4.26
C GLN A 507 34.55 -3.10 -5.65
N ASN A 508 33.67 -3.06 -6.64
CA ASN A 508 34.00 -3.36 -8.03
C ASN A 508 33.30 -2.38 -8.97
N ASN A 509 34.05 -1.72 -9.85
CA ASN A 509 33.54 -0.74 -10.83
C ASN A 509 32.64 0.36 -10.22
N GLY A 510 33.01 0.86 -9.03
CA GLY A 510 32.26 1.93 -8.34
C GLY A 510 31.02 1.47 -7.58
N SER A 511 30.64 0.19 -7.67
CA SER A 511 29.54 -0.41 -6.91
C SER A 511 30.08 -1.26 -5.76
N TRP A 512 29.33 -1.31 -4.66
CA TRP A 512 29.57 -2.22 -3.55
C TRP A 512 28.75 -3.49 -3.70
N TYR A 513 29.34 -4.62 -3.37
CA TYR A 513 28.75 -5.95 -3.38
C TYR A 513 29.08 -6.63 -2.06
N TYR A 514 28.30 -7.62 -1.67
CA TYR A 514 28.60 -8.46 -0.52
C TYR A 514 28.67 -9.92 -0.94
N LEU A 515 29.79 -10.57 -0.66
CA LEU A 515 30.02 -11.98 -0.92
C LEU A 515 29.89 -12.71 0.43
N ASN A 516 28.98 -13.67 0.51
CA ASN A 516 28.76 -14.46 1.71
C ASN A 516 30.03 -15.24 2.11
N ALA A 517 30.02 -15.87 3.29
CA ALA A 517 31.17 -16.66 3.76
C ALA A 517 31.56 -17.80 2.80
N ASN A 518 30.60 -18.31 2.02
CA ASN A 518 30.83 -19.31 0.96
C ASN A 518 31.25 -18.69 -0.38
N GLY A 519 31.46 -17.37 -0.46
CA GLY A 519 31.81 -16.61 -1.66
C GLY A 519 30.64 -16.23 -2.56
N ALA A 520 29.43 -16.73 -2.31
CA ALA A 520 28.28 -16.43 -3.14
C ALA A 520 27.80 -14.98 -2.92
N MET A 521 27.55 -14.25 -3.99
CA MET A 521 27.04 -12.89 -3.98
C MET A 521 25.66 -12.81 -3.33
N ALA A 522 25.51 -11.93 -2.35
CA ALA A 522 24.25 -11.66 -1.68
C ALA A 522 23.35 -10.73 -2.50
N THR A 523 22.05 -10.94 -2.36
CA THR A 523 20.98 -10.10 -2.90
C THR A 523 19.90 -9.94 -1.82
N GLY A 524 19.12 -8.87 -1.88
CA GLY A 524 18.09 -8.54 -0.90
C GLY A 524 18.66 -7.89 0.37
N TRP A 525 17.92 -8.00 1.46
CA TRP A 525 18.32 -7.44 2.75
C TRP A 525 19.50 -8.20 3.36
N LEU A 526 20.50 -7.44 3.81
CA LEU A 526 21.69 -7.94 4.50
C LEU A 526 21.85 -7.21 5.82
N GLN A 527 22.00 -7.95 6.91
CA GLN A 527 22.44 -7.39 8.17
C GLN A 527 23.95 -7.62 8.33
N ASN A 528 24.71 -6.55 8.48
CA ASN A 528 26.16 -6.60 8.67
C ASN A 528 26.58 -5.57 9.73
N ASN A 529 27.30 -6.03 10.77
CA ASN A 529 27.77 -5.20 11.88
C ASN A 529 26.69 -4.30 12.52
N GLY A 530 25.49 -4.86 12.73
CA GLY A 530 24.37 -4.14 13.37
C GLY A 530 23.66 -3.14 12.46
N SER A 531 24.09 -2.97 11.21
CA SER A 531 23.41 -2.15 10.20
C SER A 531 22.72 -3.02 9.15
N TRP A 532 21.60 -2.54 8.64
CA TRP A 532 20.90 -3.15 7.50
C TRP A 532 21.33 -2.49 6.20
N TYR A 533 21.52 -3.30 5.17
CA TYR A 533 21.84 -2.90 3.80
C TYR A 533 20.88 -3.61 2.87
N TYR A 534 20.72 -3.08 1.66
CA TYR A 534 19.97 -3.75 0.62
C TYR A 534 20.85 -3.94 -0.62
N LEU A 535 20.95 -5.17 -1.10
CA LEU A 535 21.68 -5.54 -2.30
C LEU A 535 20.64 -5.77 -3.40
N ASN A 536 20.72 -5.02 -4.49
CA ASN A 536 19.82 -5.15 -5.63
C ASN A 536 19.92 -6.56 -6.25
N ALA A 537 19.03 -6.90 -7.17
CA ALA A 537 19.05 -8.20 -7.86
C ALA A 537 20.37 -8.49 -8.59
N ASN A 538 21.09 -7.45 -9.03
CA ASN A 538 22.42 -7.56 -9.64
C ASN A 538 23.58 -7.57 -8.59
N GLY A 539 23.25 -7.65 -7.30
CA GLY A 539 24.18 -7.64 -6.17
C GLY A 539 24.71 -6.28 -5.74
N SER A 540 24.46 -5.21 -6.51
CA SER A 540 24.93 -3.87 -6.14
C SER A 540 24.20 -3.35 -4.91
N MET A 541 24.92 -2.74 -3.98
CA MET A 541 24.37 -2.12 -2.80
C MET A 541 23.53 -0.89 -3.17
N ALA A 542 22.28 -0.86 -2.70
CA ALA A 542 21.37 0.25 -2.89
C ALA A 542 21.73 1.44 -1.98
N THR A 543 21.44 2.63 -2.48
CA THR A 543 21.50 3.90 -1.74
C THR A 543 20.27 4.74 -2.12
N GLY A 544 19.88 5.68 -1.27
CA GLY A 544 18.68 6.48 -1.44
C GLY A 544 17.39 5.74 -1.11
N TRP A 545 16.29 6.19 -1.70
CA TRP A 545 14.96 5.61 -1.49
C TRP A 545 14.83 4.23 -2.14
N LEU A 546 14.34 3.26 -1.37
CA LEU A 546 14.04 1.90 -1.80
C LEU A 546 12.59 1.58 -1.48
N GLN A 547 11.84 1.09 -2.47
CA GLN A 547 10.54 0.48 -2.24
C GLN A 547 10.68 -1.03 -2.17
N TYR A 548 10.24 -1.64 -1.06
CA TYR A 548 10.31 -3.08 -0.84
C TYR A 548 9.05 -3.55 -0.10
N ASN A 549 8.36 -4.56 -0.64
CA ASN A 549 7.11 -5.10 -0.08
C ASN A 549 6.09 -4.01 0.33
N GLY A 550 5.81 -3.06 -0.57
CA GLY A 550 4.84 -1.99 -0.33
C GLY A 550 5.30 -0.89 0.63
N SER A 551 6.45 -1.05 1.30
CA SER A 551 7.01 -0.05 2.22
C SER A 551 8.18 0.70 1.58
N TRP A 552 8.36 1.96 1.96
CA TRP A 552 9.52 2.76 1.59
C TRP A 552 10.59 2.71 2.67
N TYR A 553 11.84 2.60 2.28
CA TYR A 553 13.03 2.62 3.12
C TYR A 553 14.00 3.65 2.55
N TYR A 554 14.91 4.14 3.38
CA TYR A 554 15.99 5.00 2.92
C TYR A 554 17.34 4.39 3.30
N LEU A 555 18.20 4.19 2.32
CA LEU A 555 19.56 3.71 2.49
C LEU A 555 20.48 4.93 2.39
N ASN A 556 21.28 5.17 3.42
CA ASN A 556 22.21 6.30 3.43
C ASN A 556 23.27 6.15 2.32
N SER A 557 24.10 7.17 2.12
CA SER A 557 25.15 7.14 1.10
C SER A 557 26.17 6.01 1.31
N ASN A 558 26.33 5.53 2.54
CA ASN A 558 27.15 4.36 2.88
C ASN A 558 26.37 3.03 2.78
N GLY A 559 25.12 3.06 2.31
CA GLY A 559 24.23 1.91 2.18
C GLY A 559 23.49 1.49 3.44
N ALA A 560 23.84 2.04 4.60
CA ALA A 560 23.17 1.69 5.85
C ALA A 560 21.74 2.24 5.87
N MET A 561 20.76 1.41 6.19
CA MET A 561 19.37 1.77 6.33
C MET A 561 19.18 2.83 7.41
N ALA A 562 18.51 3.92 7.07
CA ALA A 562 18.18 5.00 7.98
C ALA A 562 16.96 4.65 8.86
N THR A 563 17.00 5.17 10.09
CA THR A 563 15.89 5.16 11.05
C THR A 563 15.78 6.55 11.68
N GLY A 564 14.62 6.88 12.23
CA GLY A 564 14.32 8.19 12.80
C GLY A 564 14.09 9.28 11.75
N TRP A 565 14.32 10.53 12.15
CA TRP A 565 14.11 11.69 11.28
C TRP A 565 15.15 11.76 10.17
N LEU A 566 14.67 11.95 8.94
CA LEU A 566 15.48 12.12 7.73
C LEU A 566 15.09 13.41 7.03
N GLN A 567 16.08 14.27 6.75
CA GLN A 567 15.89 15.39 5.84
C GLN A 567 16.37 15.01 4.44
N ASN A 568 15.46 15.03 3.46
CA ASN A 568 15.76 14.72 2.07
C ASN A 568 15.09 15.73 1.14
N ASN A 569 15.85 16.38 0.26
CA ASN A 569 15.37 17.36 -0.72
C ASN A 569 14.50 18.50 -0.13
N GLY A 570 14.84 18.97 1.06
CA GLY A 570 14.12 20.07 1.73
C GLY A 570 12.87 19.64 2.50
N SER A 571 12.48 18.37 2.45
CA SER A 571 11.38 17.80 3.22
C SER A 571 11.91 16.92 4.36
N TRP A 572 11.14 16.84 5.45
CA TRP A 572 11.39 15.92 6.55
C TRP A 572 10.53 14.67 6.40
N TYR A 573 11.13 13.52 6.69
CA TYR A 573 10.51 12.19 6.70
C TYR A 573 10.85 11.53 8.02
N TYR A 574 10.06 10.53 8.41
CA TYR A 574 10.36 9.69 9.56
C TYR A 574 10.42 8.22 9.15
N LEU A 575 11.52 7.55 9.46
CA LEU A 575 11.72 6.13 9.24
C LEU A 575 11.56 5.42 10.58
N ASN A 576 10.65 4.46 10.65
CA ASN A 576 10.39 3.66 11.85
C ASN A 576 11.63 2.85 12.26
N ALA A 577 11.60 2.23 13.43
CA ALA A 577 12.71 1.41 13.93
C ALA A 577 13.07 0.24 13.00
N ASN A 578 12.09 -0.30 12.26
CA ASN A 578 12.31 -1.32 11.23
C ASN A 578 12.71 -0.74 9.85
N GLY A 579 12.91 0.58 9.77
CA GLY A 579 13.30 1.32 8.57
C GLY A 579 12.15 1.74 7.65
N SER A 580 10.91 1.29 7.89
CA SER A 580 9.80 1.69 7.03
C SER A 580 9.43 3.16 7.22
N MET A 581 9.16 3.86 6.13
CA MET A 581 8.74 5.26 6.14
C MET A 581 7.34 5.38 6.77
N ALA A 582 7.22 6.27 7.76
CA ALA A 582 5.96 6.59 8.41
C ALA A 582 5.10 7.54 7.57
N THR A 583 3.79 7.36 7.67
CA THR A 583 2.75 8.24 7.11
C THR A 583 1.65 8.44 8.15
N GLY A 584 0.92 9.54 8.08
CA GLY A 584 -0.13 9.90 9.03
C GLY A 584 0.42 10.52 10.30
N TRP A 585 -0.33 10.38 11.39
CA TRP A 585 0.05 10.91 12.71
C TRP A 585 1.21 10.13 13.32
N LEU A 586 2.21 10.86 13.78
CA LEU A 586 3.39 10.34 14.47
C LEU A 586 3.55 11.03 15.81
N GLN A 587 3.65 10.25 16.89
CA GLN A 587 4.06 10.77 18.18
C GLN A 587 5.57 10.55 18.37
N TYR A 588 6.31 11.64 18.60
CA TYR A 588 7.76 11.61 18.80
C TYR A 588 8.17 12.61 19.89
N ASN A 589 8.88 12.14 20.92
CA ASN A 589 9.31 12.94 22.08
C ASN A 589 8.17 13.80 22.70
N GLY A 590 6.99 13.21 22.89
CA GLY A 590 5.85 13.89 23.50
C GLY A 590 5.15 14.93 22.61
N SER A 591 5.61 15.13 21.38
CA SER A 591 4.95 15.98 20.38
C SER A 591 4.31 15.13 19.28
N TRP A 592 3.19 15.60 18.73
CA TRP A 592 2.58 15.02 17.55
C TRP A 592 3.07 15.70 16.29
N TYR A 593 3.26 14.93 15.22
CA TYR A 593 3.63 15.37 13.89
C TYR A 593 2.69 14.70 12.89
N TYR A 594 2.56 15.27 11.70
CA TYR A 594 1.79 14.65 10.63
C TYR A 594 2.66 14.49 9.37
N LEU A 595 2.77 13.27 8.88
CA LEU A 595 3.45 12.92 7.65
C LEU A 595 2.37 12.66 6.59
N ASN A 596 2.43 13.31 5.44
CA ASN A 596 1.43 13.11 4.39
C ASN A 596 1.57 11.70 3.76
N SER A 597 0.77 11.40 2.73
CA SER A 597 0.80 10.10 2.04
C SER A 597 2.12 9.78 1.33
N ASN A 598 2.94 10.79 1.00
CA ASN A 598 4.29 10.58 0.46
C ASN A 598 5.38 10.60 1.54
N GLY A 599 4.99 10.64 2.82
CA GLY A 599 5.87 10.64 3.98
C GLY A 599 6.46 12.00 4.36
N ALA A 600 6.23 13.04 3.56
CA ALA A 600 6.74 14.36 3.90
C ALA A 600 5.95 14.98 5.07
N MET A 601 6.68 15.50 6.05
CA MET A 601 6.14 16.19 7.21
C MET A 601 5.39 17.46 6.79
N VAL A 602 4.18 17.61 7.33
CA VAL A 602 3.30 18.77 7.11
C VAL A 602 3.61 19.86 8.12
N THR A 603 3.50 21.11 7.67
CA THR A 603 3.52 22.33 8.49
C THR A 603 2.34 23.21 8.10
N GLY A 604 1.91 24.10 8.99
CA GLY A 604 0.72 24.93 8.83
C GLY A 604 -0.59 24.18 9.09
N TRP A 605 -1.67 24.65 8.48
CA TRP A 605 -3.00 24.07 8.64
C TRP A 605 -3.15 22.72 7.96
N LEU A 606 -3.69 21.74 8.69
CA LEU A 606 -4.02 20.40 8.23
C LEU A 606 -5.49 20.10 8.51
N GLN A 607 -6.22 19.66 7.49
CA GLN A 607 -7.54 19.06 7.69
C GLN A 607 -7.41 17.54 7.70
N ASN A 608 -7.81 16.90 8.79
CA ASN A 608 -7.80 15.44 8.92
C ASN A 608 -9.08 14.96 9.61
N ASN A 609 -9.79 14.00 8.99
CA ASN A 609 -11.03 13.41 9.51
C ASN A 609 -12.11 14.43 9.94
N GLY A 610 -12.26 15.53 9.18
CA GLY A 610 -13.27 16.57 9.44
C GLY A 610 -12.86 17.63 10.45
N SER A 611 -11.73 17.47 11.14
CA SER A 611 -11.17 18.46 12.06
C SER A 611 -9.97 19.19 11.44
N TRP A 612 -9.78 20.44 11.85
CA TRP A 612 -8.58 21.22 11.52
C TRP A 612 -7.56 21.13 12.65
N TYR A 613 -6.29 21.07 12.27
CA TYR A 613 -5.13 21.03 13.16
C TYR A 613 -4.12 22.05 12.66
N TYR A 614 -3.26 22.54 13.54
CA TYR A 614 -2.16 23.42 13.16
C TYR A 614 -0.82 22.78 13.53
N LEU A 615 0.05 22.62 12.54
CA LEU A 615 1.40 22.09 12.69
C LEU A 615 2.37 23.27 12.64
N ASN A 616 3.16 23.47 13.70
CA ASN A 616 4.15 24.54 13.77
C ASN A 616 5.22 24.41 12.68
N ALA A 617 6.07 25.42 12.52
CA ALA A 617 7.13 25.41 11.51
C ALA A 617 8.14 24.25 11.68
N ASN A 618 8.31 23.75 12.91
CA ASN A 618 9.11 22.55 13.21
C ASN A 618 8.33 21.24 13.04
N GLY A 619 7.07 21.30 12.61
CA GLY A 619 6.16 20.17 12.40
C GLY A 619 5.37 19.73 13.64
N SER A 620 5.65 20.25 14.83
CA SER A 620 4.92 19.85 16.03
C SER A 620 3.49 20.39 16.00
N MET A 621 2.51 19.55 16.34
CA MET A 621 1.12 19.94 16.47
C MET A 621 0.94 20.93 17.61
N ALA A 622 0.29 22.05 17.32
CA ALA A 622 -0.05 23.06 18.29
C ALA A 622 -1.30 22.68 19.09
N THR A 623 -1.32 23.13 20.34
CA THR A 623 -2.49 23.14 21.22
C THR A 623 -2.67 24.55 21.76
N ASP A 624 -3.85 24.83 22.31
CA ASP A 624 -4.26 26.13 22.83
C ASP A 624 -4.27 27.26 21.78
N TRP A 625 -3.89 28.48 22.17
CA TRP A 625 -3.96 29.65 21.32
C TRP A 625 -2.90 29.62 20.23
N VAL A 626 -3.34 29.74 18.98
CA VAL A 626 -2.47 29.90 17.81
C VAL A 626 -2.83 31.19 17.10
N LYS A 627 -1.79 31.98 16.75
CA LYS A 627 -1.94 33.14 15.89
C LYS A 627 -1.38 32.83 14.51
N ASP A 628 -2.22 32.94 13.50
CA ASP A 628 -1.83 32.81 12.09
C ASP A 628 -2.20 34.11 11.35
N GLY A 629 -1.17 34.82 10.88
CA GLY A 629 -1.30 36.21 10.44
C GLY A 629 -1.82 37.13 11.56
N ASP A 630 -2.93 37.83 11.30
CA ASP A 630 -3.59 38.70 12.27
C ASP A 630 -4.74 38.02 13.02
N THR A 631 -5.00 36.75 12.75
CA THR A 631 -6.14 36.01 13.28
C THR A 631 -5.72 35.04 14.37
N TRP A 632 -6.49 35.00 15.45
CA TRP A 632 -6.34 34.03 16.54
C TRP A 632 -7.29 32.85 16.37
N TYR A 633 -6.80 31.67 16.73
CA TYR A 633 -7.50 30.39 16.71
C TYR A 633 -7.25 29.67 18.04
N TYR A 634 -8.13 28.74 18.40
CA TYR A 634 -7.97 27.91 19.59
C TYR A 634 -8.01 26.43 19.21
N LEU A 635 -6.93 25.72 19.55
CA LEU A 635 -6.76 24.29 19.34
C LEU A 635 -6.95 23.58 20.69
N GLU A 636 -7.76 22.54 20.73
CA GLU A 636 -7.98 21.75 21.93
C GLU A 636 -6.72 20.94 22.30
N ALA A 637 -6.71 20.26 23.46
CA ALA A 637 -5.61 19.39 23.86
C ALA A 637 -5.38 18.23 22.87
N SER A 638 -6.41 17.83 22.12
CA SER A 638 -6.33 16.87 21.01
C SER A 638 -5.71 17.46 19.73
N GLY A 639 -5.47 18.78 19.70
CA GLY A 639 -5.05 19.55 18.54
C GLY A 639 -6.20 19.95 17.62
N ALA A 640 -7.43 19.52 17.87
CA ALA A 640 -8.58 19.88 17.04
C ALA A 640 -8.95 21.36 17.23
N MET A 641 -9.15 22.08 16.14
CA MET A 641 -9.54 23.48 16.14
C MET A 641 -11.01 23.64 16.53
N LYS A 642 -11.29 24.51 17.49
CA LYS A 642 -12.67 24.94 17.78
C LYS A 642 -13.22 25.78 16.64
N ALA A 643 -14.48 25.56 16.31
CA ALA A 643 -15.24 26.35 15.33
C ALA A 643 -16.71 26.48 15.75
N SER A 644 -17.34 27.59 15.35
CA SER A 644 -18.77 27.90 15.55
C SER A 644 -19.27 27.72 16.99
N GLN A 645 -18.49 28.15 17.99
CA GLN A 645 -18.85 27.91 19.39
C GLN A 645 -18.29 28.95 20.35
N TRP A 646 -19.00 29.12 21.46
CA TRP A 646 -18.48 29.74 22.67
C TRP A 646 -17.68 28.73 23.49
N PHE A 647 -16.55 29.15 24.06
CA PHE A 647 -15.74 28.33 24.95
C PHE A 647 -15.06 29.20 26.01
N LYS A 648 -14.59 28.55 27.09
CA LYS A 648 -14.06 29.22 28.27
C LYS A 648 -12.58 28.86 28.47
N VAL A 649 -11.73 29.87 28.65
CA VAL A 649 -10.29 29.72 28.97
C VAL A 649 -9.96 30.63 30.14
N SER A 650 -9.45 30.05 31.24
CA SER A 650 -9.05 30.79 32.46
C SER A 650 -10.11 31.79 32.94
N ASP A 651 -11.33 31.30 33.12
CA ASP A 651 -12.49 32.07 33.56
C ASP A 651 -13.07 33.12 32.61
N LYS A 652 -12.54 33.23 31.39
CA LYS A 652 -13.03 34.15 30.36
C LYS A 652 -13.69 33.41 29.21
N TRP A 653 -14.77 33.96 28.69
CA TRP A 653 -15.49 33.41 27.54
C TRP A 653 -15.00 34.03 26.23
N TYR A 654 -14.86 33.19 25.22
CA TYR A 654 -14.42 33.54 23.87
C TYR A 654 -15.35 32.88 22.85
N TYR A 655 -15.47 33.49 21.68
CA TYR A 655 -16.20 32.91 20.56
C TYR A 655 -15.32 32.80 19.32
N VAL A 656 -15.36 31.63 18.68
CA VAL A 656 -14.75 31.40 17.35
C VAL A 656 -15.84 31.14 16.32
N ASN A 657 -15.71 31.76 15.15
CA ASN A 657 -16.67 31.62 14.06
C ASN A 657 -16.51 30.27 13.32
N GLY A 658 -17.24 30.07 12.22
CA GLY A 658 -17.20 28.82 11.44
C GLY A 658 -15.86 28.52 10.75
N SER A 659 -14.98 29.51 10.59
CA SER A 659 -13.61 29.29 10.13
C SER A 659 -12.62 29.10 11.30
N GLY A 660 -13.10 29.05 12.54
CA GLY A 660 -12.28 28.97 13.75
C GLY A 660 -11.62 30.29 14.17
N ALA A 661 -11.92 31.40 13.48
CA ALA A 661 -11.33 32.70 13.78
C ALA A 661 -11.99 33.32 15.02
N LEU A 662 -11.16 33.79 15.95
CA LEU A 662 -11.59 34.49 17.15
C LEU A 662 -12.34 35.78 16.78
N ALA A 663 -13.55 35.94 17.32
CA ALA A 663 -14.29 37.19 17.23
C ALA A 663 -13.64 38.24 18.15
N VAL A 664 -13.31 39.41 17.61
CA VAL A 664 -12.74 40.55 18.35
C VAL A 664 -13.48 41.83 17.98
N ASN A 665 -13.66 42.74 18.95
CA ASN A 665 -14.33 44.03 18.77
C ASN A 665 -15.69 43.95 18.06
N THR A 666 -16.50 42.94 18.38
CA THR A 666 -17.79 42.69 17.72
C THR A 666 -18.84 42.21 18.72
N THR A 667 -20.06 41.96 18.23
CA THR A 667 -21.16 41.39 19.00
C THR A 667 -21.53 40.03 18.41
N VAL A 668 -21.63 39.01 19.25
CA VAL A 668 -22.02 37.64 18.89
C VAL A 668 -23.17 37.22 19.81
N ASP A 669 -24.30 36.79 19.24
CA ASP A 669 -25.48 36.36 20.01
C ASP A 669 -25.98 37.37 21.07
N SER A 670 -25.89 38.67 20.77
CA SER A 670 -26.17 39.80 21.68
C SER A 670 -25.13 40.05 22.79
N TYR A 671 -24.03 39.31 22.81
CA TYR A 671 -22.91 39.50 23.73
C TYR A 671 -21.75 40.23 23.05
N ARG A 672 -21.20 41.26 23.71
CA ARG A 672 -20.07 42.03 23.17
C ARG A 672 -18.74 41.37 23.53
N VAL A 673 -17.83 41.27 22.57
CA VAL A 673 -16.44 40.83 22.78
C VAL A 673 -15.47 41.98 22.55
N ASN A 674 -14.45 42.10 23.40
CA ASN A 674 -13.46 43.18 23.35
C ASN A 674 -12.35 42.91 22.30
N ALA A 675 -11.30 43.74 22.30
CA ALA A 675 -10.17 43.59 21.38
C ALA A 675 -9.34 42.32 21.57
N ASN A 676 -9.41 41.70 22.76
CA ASN A 676 -8.80 40.42 23.08
C ASN A 676 -9.73 39.24 22.80
N GLY A 677 -10.95 39.50 22.31
CA GLY A 677 -11.99 38.49 22.06
C GLY A 677 -12.69 37.99 23.33
N GLU A 678 -12.44 38.62 24.47
CA GLU A 678 -13.07 38.27 25.74
C GLU A 678 -14.49 38.84 25.77
N TRP A 679 -15.46 38.02 26.18
CA TRP A 679 -16.80 38.50 26.48
C TRP A 679 -16.76 39.56 27.59
N VAL A 680 -17.41 40.68 27.33
CA VAL A 680 -17.60 41.78 28.28
C VAL A 680 -19.10 42.06 28.41
N ASN A 681 -19.52 42.32 29.65
CA ASN A 681 -20.91 42.62 30.00
C ASN A 681 -21.25 44.09 29.77
#